data_AF-A0A924XLV1-F1
#
_entry.id   AF-A0A924XLV1-F1
#
_cell.length_a   1.000
_cell.length_b   1.000
_cell.length_c   1.000
_cell.angle_alpha   90.00
_cell.angle_beta   90.00
_cell.angle_gamma   90.00
#
_symmetry.space_group_name_H-M   'P 1'
#
loop_
_entity.id
_entity.type
_entity.pdbx_description
1 polymer ?
#
loop_
_entity_poly.entity_id
_entity_poly.type
_entity_poly.pdbx_seq_one_letter_code
_entity_poly.pdbx_strand_id
1 'polypeptide(L)'
;MNATSGEIEFTLQTAPELATFAANNYNSTFNLAQLHKAAADKFRNTIKLTSKDFSRRKLVKLLLNFCTTLCLSVIFASSVTTNVFAQSDSVVGQISSSPVNSFARDISGDGRFVVFESGGDLATDKSVKNNADGNIEIFLFDYAQRRIFQITNTKSALANAANSSLDPANIRVLIINTRPTISNDGRFLAFHSNATTTVANNTNPGSFDGNATGVPAALEADGNTEVFLYQIPATAPFDLTTGAEAPLTDLSLGTFTQATNSTASRPPVAGSTTNPPVVRDDNRDAALNDNGSVLSFVSTRDLVMGMNAGPEDNSEIFVYLPNAAEASRIKQITRTGLAGNTPLIVFNANPTVSADGLRVAFISTGNNPVIGASGGDNPDFNEEIFYANIDVNGDLSGTAATRQRQVTKTTSANGVVVNLFSPGRRISRDGNLLAFESLSDNPISGGTNQNGYGTYVYDATTNTARLFAARGDADSSAMGGDLRRFPTFSDYNNTTTPQTLVFTSRLNFIANGTISAAATEGLNTDALRPVQIYSVPLAGAPTLTRISRFAAYNPNFGLADSQPLASNSSRRIAFNLPFTELGGGNFDFSYETYYLYTPASTSTAADAPTFATGASNNPIAATFATGASPGLLTTATLTAATGLSGTITAQGASQTRSFVLPIELGGVSVTVNNAAAGIYSINSTTRQISFVVPIGTVNGTANVVINDNGKITRTTLVIIGAQPDIFLNSDVPASGGRARVRNIINRVPQPEPFTVTAFQTRPRTLVPTRLRVFITGVQGAPTSAVSIRIGTITISGAAILALTQTDSPGIYAIDFTLPATLKGAGDVPIVVTLTAGTTTFVSRQNTDTNLTIAPRIRIL
;
A
#
# COMPACT_ATOMS: atom_id res chain seq x y z
N MET A 1 -41.51 22.58 -28.08
CA MET A 1 -41.61 24.01 -27.73
C MET A 1 -42.56 24.70 -28.71
N ASN A 2 -43.77 25.06 -28.28
CA ASN A 2 -44.33 26.35 -28.70
C ASN A 2 -43.96 27.34 -27.59
N ALA A 3 -43.32 28.44 -27.96
CA ALA A 3 -42.72 29.40 -27.06
C ALA A 3 -43.80 30.32 -26.48
N THR A 4 -44.47 29.89 -25.40
CA THR A 4 -45.05 30.79 -24.37
C THR A 4 -45.68 30.13 -23.14
N SER A 5 -45.73 28.79 -23.02
CA SER A 5 -46.22 28.15 -21.77
C SER A 5 -45.79 26.69 -21.61
N GLY A 6 -44.52 26.36 -21.86
CA GLY A 6 -43.97 25.02 -22.18
C GLY A 6 -44.17 23.83 -21.21
N GLU A 7 -45.42 23.49 -20.86
CA GLU A 7 -45.83 22.13 -20.49
C GLU A 7 -46.02 21.27 -21.75
N ILE A 8 -45.56 20.03 -21.71
CA ILE A 8 -45.92 18.99 -22.68
C ILE A 8 -46.24 17.72 -21.88
N GLU A 9 -47.53 17.43 -21.74
CA GLU A 9 -48.07 16.14 -21.34
C GLU A 9 -47.93 15.12 -22.49
N PHE A 10 -47.50 13.90 -22.18
CA PHE A 10 -47.71 12.73 -23.04
C PHE A 10 -48.35 11.60 -22.24
N THR A 11 -49.62 11.34 -22.55
CA THR A 11 -50.41 10.20 -22.09
C THR A 11 -50.03 8.96 -22.90
N LEU A 12 -49.53 7.92 -22.24
CA LEU A 12 -49.29 6.61 -22.86
C LEU A 12 -50.62 5.83 -22.93
N GLN A 13 -51.20 5.73 -24.13
CA GLN A 13 -52.33 4.87 -24.43
C GLN A 13 -51.80 3.47 -24.78
N THR A 14 -52.16 2.47 -23.97
CA THR A 14 -51.84 1.06 -24.20
C THR A 14 -52.69 0.49 -25.34
N ALA A 15 -52.08 -0.30 -26.22
CA ALA A 15 -52.79 -1.21 -27.12
C ALA A 15 -52.12 -2.60 -27.09
N PRO A 16 -52.89 -3.69 -26.92
CA PRO A 16 -52.39 -5.07 -26.82
C PRO A 16 -52.35 -5.75 -28.20
N GLU A 17 -51.90 -7.00 -28.21
CA GLU A 17 -51.91 -7.99 -29.31
C GLU A 17 -50.58 -8.20 -30.04
N LEU A 18 -49.87 -9.25 -29.63
CA LEU A 18 -49.20 -10.20 -30.54
C LEU A 18 -48.83 -11.45 -29.74
N ALA A 19 -49.84 -12.27 -29.47
CA ALA A 19 -49.68 -13.67 -29.13
C ALA A 19 -50.16 -14.53 -30.31
N THR A 20 -49.38 -15.56 -30.62
CA THR A 20 -49.72 -16.79 -31.36
C THR A 20 -50.04 -16.71 -32.86
N PHE A 21 -49.06 -17.11 -33.69
CA PHE A 21 -49.33 -18.10 -34.73
C PHE A 21 -48.16 -19.10 -34.85
N ALA A 22 -48.53 -20.37 -34.74
CA ALA A 22 -47.76 -21.61 -34.64
C ALA A 22 -46.66 -21.79 -35.73
N ALA A 23 -45.49 -22.34 -35.44
CA ALA A 23 -45.20 -23.77 -35.27
C ALA A 23 -45.71 -24.64 -36.44
N ASN A 24 -44.85 -24.88 -37.44
CA ASN A 24 -44.57 -26.15 -38.12
C ASN A 24 -43.92 -25.90 -39.50
N ASN A 25 -42.62 -26.16 -39.63
CA ASN A 25 -42.08 -27.12 -40.61
C ASN A 25 -40.55 -27.09 -40.65
N TYR A 26 -40.00 -28.30 -40.62
CA TYR A 26 -38.61 -28.69 -40.82
C TYR A 26 -38.09 -28.33 -42.23
N ASN A 27 -36.76 -28.17 -42.31
CA ASN A 27 -35.89 -28.17 -43.50
C ASN A 27 -35.96 -26.99 -44.48
N SER A 28 -35.02 -26.04 -44.34
CA SER A 28 -33.96 -25.73 -45.34
C SER A 28 -33.29 -24.38 -45.05
N THR A 29 -31.95 -24.37 -44.94
CA THR A 29 -31.00 -23.25 -45.16
C THR A 29 -31.51 -21.80 -45.06
N PHE A 30 -31.21 -21.11 -43.96
CA PHE A 30 -31.43 -19.66 -43.78
C PHE A 30 -30.37 -18.84 -44.54
N ASN A 31 -30.78 -18.03 -45.52
CA ASN A 31 -29.89 -17.19 -46.33
C ASN A 31 -30.11 -15.69 -46.03
N LEU A 32 -29.12 -15.05 -45.39
CA LEU A 32 -29.11 -13.66 -44.94
C LEU A 32 -29.34 -12.63 -46.07
N ALA A 33 -29.14 -13.02 -47.34
CA ALA A 33 -29.28 -12.15 -48.49
C ALA A 33 -30.74 -11.73 -48.81
N GLN A 34 -31.75 -12.52 -48.40
CA GLN A 34 -33.14 -12.20 -48.69
C GLN A 34 -33.72 -11.11 -47.77
N LEU A 35 -33.21 -10.96 -46.55
CA LEU A 35 -33.67 -9.93 -45.61
C LEU A 35 -33.21 -8.52 -46.01
N HIS A 36 -31.98 -8.38 -46.53
CA HIS A 36 -31.47 -7.10 -47.04
C HIS A 36 -32.18 -6.64 -48.31
N LYS A 37 -32.62 -7.59 -49.16
CA LYS A 37 -33.34 -7.25 -50.39
C LYS A 37 -34.76 -6.74 -50.11
N ALA A 38 -35.46 -7.32 -49.14
CA ALA A 38 -36.79 -6.88 -48.73
C ALA A 38 -36.80 -5.48 -48.09
N ALA A 39 -35.74 -5.10 -47.36
CA ALA A 39 -35.60 -3.76 -46.81
C ALA A 39 -35.28 -2.70 -47.90
N ALA A 40 -34.40 -3.04 -48.85
CA ALA A 40 -33.99 -2.14 -49.93
C ALA A 40 -35.11 -1.88 -50.95
N ASP A 41 -35.97 -2.85 -51.21
CA ASP A 41 -37.06 -2.71 -52.18
C ASP A 41 -38.27 -1.95 -51.61
N LYS A 42 -38.43 -1.91 -50.27
CA LYS A 42 -39.43 -1.06 -49.60
C LYS A 42 -39.05 0.42 -49.59
N PHE A 43 -37.75 0.73 -49.61
CA PHE A 43 -37.25 2.11 -49.69
C PHE A 43 -37.31 2.70 -51.10
N ARG A 44 -37.27 1.85 -52.14
CA ARG A 44 -37.24 2.28 -53.56
C ARG A 44 -38.60 2.63 -54.17
N ASN A 45 -39.72 2.26 -53.55
CA ASN A 45 -41.05 2.40 -54.16
C ASN A 45 -41.84 3.68 -53.84
N THR A 46 -41.26 4.68 -53.18
CA THR A 46 -42.05 5.87 -52.75
C THR A 46 -41.79 7.16 -53.56
N ILE A 47 -40.86 7.20 -54.53
CA ILE A 47 -40.53 8.48 -55.19
C ILE A 47 -40.42 8.34 -56.72
N LYS A 48 -41.57 8.51 -57.40
CA LYS A 48 -41.66 8.93 -58.81
C LYS A 48 -42.29 10.31 -58.85
N LEU A 49 -41.53 11.40 -59.04
CA LEU A 49 -42.08 12.70 -59.42
C LEU A 49 -41.13 13.48 -60.36
N THR A 50 -41.79 14.17 -61.31
CA THR A 50 -41.30 14.80 -62.53
C THR A 50 -40.89 16.28 -62.37
N SER A 51 -39.82 16.65 -63.07
CA SER A 51 -39.35 17.96 -63.62
C SER A 51 -39.58 19.32 -62.92
N LYS A 52 -40.24 19.45 -61.76
CA LYS A 52 -40.35 20.73 -61.01
C LYS A 52 -39.34 20.86 -59.85
N ASP A 53 -38.38 19.94 -59.74
CA ASP A 53 -37.54 19.74 -58.55
C ASP A 53 -36.14 20.38 -58.60
N PHE A 54 -35.81 21.25 -59.57
CA PHE A 54 -34.42 21.74 -59.65
C PHE A 54 -34.06 22.74 -58.52
N SER A 55 -35.00 23.57 -58.08
CA SER A 55 -34.84 24.49 -56.93
C SER A 55 -35.00 23.77 -55.58
N ARG A 56 -35.83 22.72 -55.50
CA ARG A 56 -35.91 21.84 -54.34
C ARG A 56 -34.66 20.98 -54.18
N ARG A 57 -33.97 20.58 -55.25
CA ARG A 57 -32.69 19.83 -55.18
C ARG A 57 -31.56 20.65 -54.57
N LYS A 58 -31.49 21.97 -54.78
CA LYS A 58 -30.52 22.83 -54.10
C LYS A 58 -30.87 23.01 -52.62
N LEU A 59 -32.15 23.23 -52.30
CA LEU A 59 -32.60 23.37 -50.91
C LEU A 59 -32.46 22.06 -50.12
N VAL A 60 -32.79 20.92 -50.73
CA VAL A 60 -32.63 19.57 -50.14
C VAL A 60 -31.16 19.20 -50.05
N LYS A 61 -30.30 19.53 -51.01
CA LYS A 61 -28.84 19.33 -50.84
C LYS A 61 -28.25 20.25 -49.76
N LEU A 62 -28.74 21.48 -49.62
CA LEU A 62 -28.30 22.39 -48.57
C LEU A 62 -28.77 21.93 -47.19
N LEU A 63 -30.04 21.50 -47.05
CA LEU A 63 -30.57 20.92 -45.82
C LEU A 63 -29.96 19.55 -45.52
N LEU A 64 -29.72 18.71 -46.51
CA LEU A 64 -29.10 17.40 -46.30
C LEU A 64 -27.64 17.56 -45.91
N ASN A 65 -26.90 18.48 -46.53
CA ASN A 65 -25.55 18.84 -46.11
C ASN A 65 -25.55 19.46 -44.71
N PHE A 66 -26.48 20.36 -44.39
CA PHE A 66 -26.60 20.95 -43.06
C PHE A 66 -26.98 19.88 -42.02
N CYS A 67 -27.87 18.95 -42.33
CA CYS A 67 -28.25 17.83 -41.47
C CYS A 67 -27.17 16.76 -41.36
N THR A 68 -26.34 16.51 -42.38
CA THR A 68 -25.17 15.63 -42.27
C THR A 68 -24.03 16.30 -41.53
N THR A 69 -23.81 17.61 -41.69
CA THR A 69 -22.79 18.33 -40.89
C THR A 69 -23.26 18.47 -39.44
N LEU A 70 -24.57 18.69 -39.21
CA LEU A 70 -25.18 18.70 -37.88
C LEU A 70 -25.22 17.29 -37.28
N CYS A 71 -25.52 16.23 -38.05
CA CYS A 71 -25.43 14.85 -37.56
C CYS A 71 -23.98 14.40 -37.36
N LEU A 72 -23.02 14.80 -38.19
CA LEU A 72 -21.60 14.51 -37.95
C LEU A 72 -21.07 15.29 -36.76
N SER A 73 -21.49 16.56 -36.56
CA SER A 73 -21.10 17.34 -35.37
C SER A 73 -21.86 16.90 -34.11
N VAL A 74 -23.09 16.41 -34.22
CA VAL A 74 -23.81 15.75 -33.11
C VAL A 74 -23.23 14.36 -32.88
N ILE A 75 -22.77 13.60 -33.88
CA ILE A 75 -22.07 12.31 -33.67
C ILE A 75 -20.64 12.54 -33.14
N PHE A 76 -19.97 13.65 -33.48
CA PHE A 76 -18.70 14.07 -32.86
C PHE A 76 -18.90 14.70 -31.46
N ALA A 77 -20.06 15.30 -31.19
CA ALA A 77 -20.42 15.82 -29.87
C ALA A 77 -21.12 14.76 -28.98
N SER A 78 -21.60 13.67 -29.58
CA SER A 78 -22.23 12.49 -28.93
C SER A 78 -21.34 11.25 -28.97
N SER A 79 -20.19 11.29 -29.63
CA SER A 79 -19.00 10.74 -29.01
C SER A 79 -18.74 11.61 -27.80
N VAL A 80 -19.53 11.37 -26.75
CA VAL A 80 -19.03 11.45 -25.39
C VAL A 80 -17.74 10.65 -25.50
N THR A 81 -16.61 11.35 -25.60
CA THR A 81 -15.37 10.82 -25.09
C THR A 81 -15.75 10.49 -23.66
N THR A 82 -16.14 9.25 -23.42
CA THR A 82 -16.11 8.71 -22.07
C THR A 82 -14.69 9.01 -21.67
N ASN A 83 -14.51 10.02 -20.80
CA ASN A 83 -13.21 10.27 -20.21
C ASN A 83 -12.87 8.93 -19.57
N VAL A 84 -12.06 8.13 -20.26
CA VAL A 84 -11.42 6.98 -19.66
C VAL A 84 -10.42 7.66 -18.76
N PHE A 85 -10.88 8.02 -17.56
CA PHE A 85 -10.00 8.54 -16.53
C PHE A 85 -8.92 7.47 -16.39
N ALA A 86 -7.69 7.84 -16.72
CA ALA A 86 -6.52 6.99 -16.55
C ALA A 86 -6.26 6.85 -15.05
N GLN A 87 -7.13 6.10 -14.39
CA GLN A 87 -7.27 6.03 -12.94
C GLN A 87 -7.55 4.58 -12.57
N SER A 88 -6.62 3.97 -11.84
CA SER A 88 -6.66 2.55 -11.53
C SER A 88 -7.38 2.23 -10.21
N ASP A 89 -8.11 1.11 -10.17
CA ASP A 89 -8.78 0.60 -8.96
C ASP A 89 -7.82 -0.19 -8.08
N SER A 90 -6.86 0.52 -7.51
CA SER A 90 -5.90 -0.09 -6.58
C SER A 90 -6.51 -0.36 -5.21
N VAL A 91 -5.92 -1.35 -4.55
CA VAL A 91 -6.24 -1.87 -3.22
C VAL A 91 -5.10 -1.47 -2.29
N VAL A 92 -5.39 -0.78 -1.20
CA VAL A 92 -4.38 -0.34 -0.25
C VAL A 92 -4.59 -1.01 1.09
N GLY A 93 -3.59 -1.79 1.53
CA GLY A 93 -3.56 -2.39 2.86
C GLY A 93 -2.46 -1.76 3.72
N GLN A 94 -2.73 -1.61 5.01
CA GLN A 94 -1.77 -1.15 6.01
C GLN A 94 -0.96 -2.31 6.61
N ILE A 95 0.36 -2.29 6.45
CA ILE A 95 1.26 -3.34 6.96
C ILE A 95 1.56 -3.11 8.44
N SER A 96 1.95 -1.90 8.81
CA SER A 96 2.34 -1.52 10.17
C SER A 96 1.29 -0.64 10.85
N SER A 97 1.16 -0.78 12.17
CA SER A 97 0.30 0.06 13.00
C SER A 97 0.92 0.19 14.39
N SER A 98 1.49 1.34 14.70
CA SER A 98 2.14 1.65 15.97
C SER A 98 2.17 3.16 16.23
N PRO A 99 2.24 3.62 17.49
CA PRO A 99 2.29 5.05 17.83
C PRO A 99 3.61 5.73 17.45
N VAL A 100 4.48 5.05 16.69
CA VAL A 100 5.80 5.51 16.27
C VAL A 100 5.95 5.26 14.77
N ASN A 101 6.79 6.07 14.13
CA ASN A 101 6.95 6.04 12.69
C ASN A 101 7.57 4.72 12.20
N SER A 102 7.00 4.20 11.12
CA SER A 102 7.48 3.05 10.36
C SER A 102 7.77 3.45 8.92
N PHE A 103 8.98 3.18 8.44
CA PHE A 103 9.42 3.59 7.10
C PHE A 103 9.80 2.37 6.25
N ALA A 104 8.94 2.00 5.30
CA ALA A 104 9.28 1.15 4.16
C ALA A 104 10.43 1.77 3.38
N ARG A 105 11.39 0.92 3.00
CA ARG A 105 12.60 1.36 2.31
C ARG A 105 12.83 0.64 0.99
N ASP A 106 12.40 -0.62 0.87
CA ASP A 106 12.51 -1.39 -0.38
C ASP A 106 11.52 -2.57 -0.44
N ILE A 107 11.35 -3.13 -1.63
CA ILE A 107 10.49 -4.29 -1.91
C ILE A 107 11.22 -5.28 -2.83
N SER A 108 10.99 -6.59 -2.64
CA SER A 108 11.52 -7.62 -3.54
C SER A 108 10.90 -7.53 -4.93
N GLY A 109 11.59 -8.07 -5.92
CA GLY A 109 11.21 -8.00 -7.33
C GLY A 109 9.87 -8.65 -7.65
N ASP A 110 9.48 -9.68 -6.93
CA ASP A 110 8.17 -10.34 -7.05
C ASP A 110 7.06 -9.63 -6.23
N GLY A 111 7.43 -8.64 -5.42
CA GLY A 111 6.52 -7.92 -4.53
C GLY A 111 6.16 -8.68 -3.25
N ARG A 112 6.84 -9.80 -2.94
CA ARG A 112 6.54 -10.63 -1.77
C ARG A 112 7.05 -10.02 -0.47
N PHE A 113 8.28 -9.52 -0.46
CA PHE A 113 8.93 -9.02 0.75
C PHE A 113 8.98 -7.50 0.74
N VAL A 114 8.53 -6.88 1.83
CA VAL A 114 8.71 -5.45 2.09
C VAL A 114 9.60 -5.31 3.31
N VAL A 115 10.65 -4.50 3.19
CA VAL A 115 11.57 -4.23 4.30
C VAL A 115 11.39 -2.80 4.78
N PHE A 116 11.33 -2.64 6.10
CA PHE A 116 11.03 -1.37 6.74
C PHE A 116 11.75 -1.27 8.09
N GLU A 117 11.96 -0.03 8.54
CA GLU A 117 12.50 0.27 9.87
C GLU A 117 11.40 0.85 10.76
N SER A 118 11.43 0.56 12.05
CA SER A 118 10.50 1.14 13.01
C SER A 118 11.02 1.02 14.45
N GLY A 119 10.63 1.96 15.31
CA GLY A 119 10.73 1.81 16.76
C GLY A 119 9.56 1.03 17.38
N GLY A 120 8.60 0.60 16.57
CA GLY A 120 7.36 -0.03 17.02
C GLY A 120 7.50 -1.52 17.30
N ASP A 121 6.66 -2.03 18.20
CA ASP A 121 6.54 -3.47 18.48
C ASP A 121 5.62 -4.17 17.48
N LEU A 122 6.14 -4.32 16.25
CA LEU A 122 5.41 -4.71 15.03
C LEU A 122 5.59 -6.17 14.64
N ALA A 123 6.46 -6.92 15.32
CA ALA A 123 6.62 -8.34 15.07
C ALA A 123 5.28 -9.04 15.25
N THR A 124 4.93 -9.86 14.27
CA THR A 124 3.66 -10.58 14.33
C THR A 124 3.70 -11.64 15.44
N ASP A 125 4.77 -12.40 15.54
CA ASP A 125 5.02 -13.31 16.67
C ASP A 125 5.90 -12.63 17.73
N LYS A 126 5.26 -12.20 18.82
CA LYS A 126 5.91 -11.50 19.93
C LYS A 126 6.58 -12.43 20.94
N SER A 127 6.48 -13.75 20.76
CA SER A 127 7.08 -14.73 21.68
C SER A 127 8.59 -14.87 21.49
N VAL A 128 9.10 -14.53 20.30
CA VAL A 128 10.53 -14.65 19.95
C VAL A 128 11.26 -13.32 20.12
N LYS A 129 10.72 -12.25 19.52
CA LYS A 129 11.24 -10.88 19.61
C LYS A 129 10.07 -9.93 19.85
N ASN A 130 10.27 -8.99 20.76
CA ASN A 130 9.36 -7.86 20.99
C ASN A 130 10.19 -6.60 21.09
N ASN A 131 9.77 -5.54 20.42
CA ASN A 131 10.49 -4.27 20.39
C ASN A 131 9.94 -3.32 21.46
N ALA A 132 9.75 -3.85 22.67
CA ALA A 132 9.10 -3.11 23.76
C ALA A 132 9.95 -1.95 24.30
N ASP A 133 11.26 -1.96 24.02
CA ASP A 133 12.21 -0.94 24.43
C ASP A 133 12.32 0.25 23.46
N GLY A 134 11.67 0.15 22.30
CA GLY A 134 11.53 1.23 21.31
C GLY A 134 12.76 1.52 20.48
N ASN A 135 13.77 0.64 20.46
CA ASN A 135 14.92 0.82 19.57
C ASN A 135 14.49 0.71 18.11
N ILE A 136 15.20 1.39 17.21
CA ILE A 136 14.88 1.32 15.78
C ILE A 136 15.40 -0.02 15.27
N GLU A 137 14.47 -0.86 14.80
CA GLU A 137 14.74 -2.21 14.31
C GLU A 137 14.36 -2.38 12.84
N ILE A 138 15.01 -3.31 12.16
CA ILE A 138 14.67 -3.76 10.82
C ILE A 138 13.60 -4.84 10.89
N PHE A 139 12.53 -4.64 10.14
CA PHE A 139 11.45 -5.60 9.97
C PHE A 139 11.33 -6.02 8.51
N LEU A 140 10.89 -7.26 8.32
CA LEU A 140 10.56 -7.83 7.03
C LEU A 140 9.11 -8.32 7.07
N PHE A 141 8.28 -7.76 6.20
CA PHE A 141 6.93 -8.26 5.92
C PHE A 141 6.98 -9.26 4.76
N ASP A 142 6.50 -10.48 4.99
CA ASP A 142 6.26 -11.48 3.93
C ASP A 142 4.77 -11.52 3.59
N TYR A 143 4.43 -11.05 2.40
CA TYR A 143 3.06 -11.04 1.87
C TYR A 143 2.46 -12.46 1.77
N ALA A 144 3.27 -13.46 1.42
CA ALA A 144 2.77 -14.83 1.21
C ALA A 144 2.45 -15.54 2.54
N GLN A 145 3.26 -15.30 3.57
CA GLN A 145 3.03 -15.84 4.92
C GLN A 145 2.10 -14.95 5.76
N ARG A 146 1.90 -13.70 5.32
CA ARG A 146 1.19 -12.63 6.03
C ARG A 146 1.74 -12.41 7.43
N ARG A 147 3.06 -12.22 7.50
CA ARG A 147 3.79 -12.05 8.77
C ARG A 147 4.82 -10.94 8.67
N ILE A 148 5.00 -10.25 9.79
CA ILE A 148 6.11 -9.34 10.03
C ILE A 148 7.11 -10.06 10.94
N PHE A 149 8.34 -10.17 10.46
CA PHE A 149 9.48 -10.70 11.16
C PHE A 149 10.38 -9.56 11.60
N GLN A 150 10.75 -9.54 12.89
CA GLN A 150 11.77 -8.64 13.40
C GLN A 150 13.15 -9.24 13.12
N ILE A 151 13.93 -8.58 12.25
CA ILE A 151 15.23 -9.06 11.80
C ILE A 151 16.31 -8.71 12.82
N THR A 152 16.36 -7.46 13.27
CA THR A 152 17.30 -7.00 14.31
C THR A 152 16.62 -6.93 15.67
N ASN A 153 17.37 -7.16 16.74
CA ASN A 153 16.87 -7.05 18.12
C ASN A 153 17.99 -6.52 18.99
N THR A 154 17.99 -5.23 19.25
CA THR A 154 19.12 -4.48 19.75
C THR A 154 18.74 -3.60 20.92
N LYS A 155 19.70 -3.36 21.83
CA LYS A 155 19.53 -2.46 22.96
C LYS A 155 20.56 -1.34 22.94
N SER A 156 20.08 -0.11 23.05
CA SER A 156 20.93 1.05 23.36
C SER A 156 21.69 0.86 24.67
N ALA A 157 22.92 1.38 24.74
CA ALA A 157 23.69 1.42 25.98
C ALA A 157 23.14 2.54 26.87
N LEU A 158 22.76 2.19 28.10
CA LEU A 158 22.12 3.12 29.03
C LEU A 158 23.11 3.68 30.05
N ALA A 159 22.85 4.90 30.52
CA ALA A 159 23.56 5.50 31.65
C ALA A 159 23.16 4.79 32.96
N ASN A 160 21.89 4.43 33.10
CA ASN A 160 21.38 3.62 34.19
C ASN A 160 20.35 2.60 33.67
N ALA A 161 20.65 1.32 33.84
CA ALA A 161 19.78 0.22 33.40
C ALA A 161 18.44 0.14 34.15
N ALA A 162 18.30 0.82 35.30
CA ALA A 162 17.03 0.91 36.03
C ALA A 162 16.06 1.95 35.46
N ASN A 163 16.54 2.87 34.62
CA ASN A 163 15.73 3.91 34.00
C ASN A 163 15.20 3.45 32.63
N SER A 164 14.16 4.12 32.13
CA SER A 164 13.56 3.79 30.84
C SER A 164 14.56 3.91 29.69
N SER A 165 14.54 2.97 28.74
CA SER A 165 15.28 3.06 27.47
C SER A 165 14.69 4.11 26.52
N LEU A 166 13.44 4.52 26.76
CA LEU A 166 12.73 5.54 25.98
C LEU A 166 13.09 6.97 26.40
N ASP A 167 13.79 7.16 27.52
CA ASP A 167 14.28 8.48 27.96
C ASP A 167 15.59 8.80 27.22
N PRO A 168 15.63 9.78 26.31
CA PRO A 168 16.86 10.12 25.57
C PRO A 168 18.00 10.53 26.49
N ALA A 169 17.72 11.14 27.65
CA ALA A 169 18.74 11.53 28.63
C ALA A 169 19.39 10.33 29.33
N ASN A 170 18.77 9.15 29.27
CA ASN A 170 19.31 7.91 29.80
C ASN A 170 20.14 7.14 28.75
N ILE A 171 20.17 7.58 27.50
CA ILE A 171 20.93 6.90 26.43
C ILE A 171 22.37 7.39 26.46
N ARG A 172 23.29 6.48 26.83
CA ARG A 172 24.74 6.71 26.82
C ARG A 172 25.32 6.57 25.42
N VAL A 173 24.94 5.50 24.71
CA VAL A 173 25.17 5.33 23.27
C VAL A 173 23.90 4.77 22.64
N LEU A 174 23.36 5.50 21.66
CA LEU A 174 22.20 5.07 20.90
C LEU A 174 22.61 3.90 19.99
N ILE A 175 21.78 2.86 19.92
CA ILE A 175 21.90 1.85 18.87
C ILE A 175 20.82 2.10 17.82
N ILE A 176 21.23 2.11 16.55
CA ILE A 176 20.33 2.31 15.41
C ILE A 176 20.45 1.14 14.44
N ASN A 177 19.33 0.77 13.81
CA ASN A 177 19.30 -0.09 12.64
C ASN A 177 18.43 0.59 11.59
N THR A 178 19.01 1.03 10.47
CA THR A 178 18.31 1.90 9.52
C THR A 178 18.61 1.60 8.06
N ARG A 179 17.79 2.20 7.19
CA ARG A 179 17.84 2.22 5.73
C ARG A 179 17.98 0.83 5.09
N PRO A 180 17.14 -0.17 5.45
CA PRO A 180 17.18 -1.48 4.82
C PRO A 180 16.90 -1.41 3.30
N THR A 181 17.69 -2.11 2.51
CA THR A 181 17.41 -2.43 1.09
C THR A 181 17.37 -3.94 0.94
N ILE A 182 16.65 -4.45 -0.07
CA ILE A 182 16.53 -5.89 -0.34
C ILE A 182 17.02 -6.18 -1.76
N SER A 183 17.61 -7.34 -2.02
CA SER A 183 17.90 -7.78 -3.39
C SER A 183 16.61 -8.05 -4.17
N ASN A 184 16.63 -7.88 -5.49
CA ASN A 184 15.45 -8.11 -6.33
C ASN A 184 14.95 -9.57 -6.24
N ASP A 185 15.86 -10.53 -6.06
CA ASP A 185 15.52 -11.95 -5.84
C ASP A 185 15.02 -12.27 -4.42
N GLY A 186 14.98 -11.28 -3.52
CA GLY A 186 14.45 -11.42 -2.17
C GLY A 186 15.29 -12.31 -1.25
N ARG A 187 16.60 -12.44 -1.49
CA ARG A 187 17.50 -13.32 -0.72
C ARG A 187 18.41 -12.58 0.27
N PHE A 188 18.69 -11.30 0.03
CA PHE A 188 19.62 -10.52 0.84
C PHE A 188 19.01 -9.18 1.22
N LEU A 189 19.20 -8.77 2.47
CA LEU A 189 19.02 -7.39 2.90
C LEU A 189 20.38 -6.76 3.12
N ALA A 190 20.48 -5.45 2.92
CA ALA A 190 21.57 -4.64 3.47
C ALA A 190 20.99 -3.49 4.28
N PHE A 191 21.63 -3.12 5.39
CA PHE A 191 21.17 -2.06 6.28
C PHE A 191 22.35 -1.49 7.09
N HIS A 192 22.13 -0.36 7.76
CA HIS A 192 23.14 0.29 8.60
C HIS A 192 22.87 -0.04 10.05
N SER A 193 23.90 -0.44 10.80
CA SER A 193 23.81 -0.67 12.23
C SER A 193 25.13 -0.40 12.93
N ASN A 194 25.07 0.15 14.14
CA ASN A 194 26.21 0.24 15.05
C ASN A 194 26.18 -0.83 16.16
N ALA A 195 25.31 -1.84 16.04
CA ALA A 195 25.15 -2.94 16.98
C ALA A 195 26.24 -4.02 16.83
N THR A 196 27.50 -3.61 16.99
CA THR A 196 28.67 -4.50 16.90
C THR A 196 29.82 -4.02 17.77
N THR A 197 30.54 -4.96 18.39
CA THR A 197 31.79 -4.71 19.12
C THR A 197 32.66 -5.97 19.11
N THR A 198 33.96 -5.83 19.38
CA THR A 198 34.89 -6.97 19.56
C THR A 198 34.84 -7.59 20.96
N VAL A 199 34.08 -7.00 21.88
CA VAL A 199 34.04 -7.36 23.32
C VAL A 199 32.79 -8.18 23.67
N ALA A 200 31.76 -8.19 22.81
CA ALA A 200 30.51 -8.91 23.01
C ALA A 200 30.57 -10.39 22.56
N ASN A 201 29.74 -11.25 23.17
CA ASN A 201 29.51 -12.62 22.74
C ASN A 201 28.65 -12.73 21.46
N ASN A 202 27.90 -11.68 21.13
CA ASN A 202 27.05 -11.50 19.96
C ASN A 202 27.48 -10.23 19.20
N THR A 203 28.36 -10.37 18.22
CA THR A 203 28.93 -9.23 17.48
C THR A 203 28.05 -8.76 16.32
N ASN A 204 26.72 -8.96 16.39
CA ASN A 204 25.82 -8.60 15.30
C ASN A 204 24.43 -8.14 15.76
N PRO A 205 23.67 -7.46 14.88
CA PRO A 205 22.39 -6.83 15.24
C PRO A 205 21.22 -7.81 15.50
N GLY A 206 21.37 -9.11 15.27
CA GLY A 206 20.27 -10.08 15.40
C GLY A 206 19.79 -10.29 16.83
N SER A 207 20.66 -10.04 17.81
CA SER A 207 20.39 -10.09 19.25
C SER A 207 21.53 -9.38 19.97
N PHE A 208 21.58 -8.04 19.97
CA PHE A 208 22.67 -7.24 20.55
C PHE A 208 22.23 -6.57 21.86
N ASP A 209 23.05 -6.64 22.91
CA ASP A 209 22.79 -5.94 24.18
C ASP A 209 23.86 -4.90 24.48
N GLY A 210 23.53 -3.62 24.27
CA GLY A 210 24.41 -2.49 24.56
C GLY A 210 24.78 -2.33 26.04
N ASN A 211 24.10 -3.03 26.96
CA ASN A 211 24.35 -2.97 28.40
C ASN A 211 25.17 -4.16 28.92
N ALA A 212 25.53 -5.12 28.06
CA ALA A 212 26.38 -6.23 28.45
C ALA A 212 27.75 -5.75 28.94
N THR A 213 28.37 -6.52 29.84
CA THR A 213 29.64 -6.14 30.48
C THR A 213 30.72 -5.83 29.43
N GLY A 214 31.31 -4.63 29.51
CA GLY A 214 32.36 -4.17 28.59
C GLY A 214 31.85 -3.52 27.30
N VAL A 215 30.60 -3.76 26.90
CA VAL A 215 30.01 -3.23 25.66
C VAL A 215 29.84 -1.70 25.68
N PRO A 216 29.34 -1.05 26.74
CA PRO A 216 29.19 0.41 26.76
C PRO A 216 30.49 1.17 26.47
N ALA A 217 31.61 0.74 27.06
CA ALA A 217 32.91 1.41 26.87
C ALA A 217 33.46 1.20 25.45
N ALA A 218 33.23 0.03 24.85
CA ALA A 218 33.60 -0.23 23.46
C ALA A 218 32.77 0.62 22.49
N LEU A 219 31.46 0.74 22.74
CA LEU A 219 30.58 1.59 21.95
C LEU A 219 30.92 3.08 22.07
N GLU A 220 31.32 3.57 23.25
CA GLU A 220 31.77 4.95 23.41
C GLU A 220 33.07 5.26 22.66
N ALA A 221 33.93 4.27 22.50
CA ALA A 221 35.20 4.44 21.80
C ALA A 221 35.04 4.48 20.27
N ASP A 222 34.05 3.74 19.75
CA ASP A 222 33.83 3.59 18.31
C ASP A 222 32.35 3.88 17.97
N GLY A 223 31.46 2.89 18.18
CA GLY A 223 30.01 3.07 18.00
C GLY A 223 29.59 3.57 16.62
N ASN A 224 30.48 3.45 15.62
CA ASN A 224 30.23 3.84 14.25
C ASN A 224 29.14 2.99 13.62
N THR A 225 28.39 3.59 12.69
CA THR A 225 27.43 2.82 11.91
C THR A 225 28.17 2.03 10.83
N GLU A 226 27.90 0.74 10.76
CA GLU A 226 28.47 -0.19 9.80
C GLU A 226 27.39 -0.74 8.87
N VAL A 227 27.79 -1.12 7.66
CA VAL A 227 26.90 -1.78 6.71
C VAL A 227 26.87 -3.27 7.03
N PHE A 228 25.68 -3.84 7.19
CA PHE A 228 25.44 -5.26 7.39
C PHE A 228 24.64 -5.83 6.23
N LEU A 229 24.97 -7.06 5.83
CA LEU A 229 24.09 -7.91 5.04
C LEU A 229 23.37 -8.91 5.94
N TYR A 230 22.13 -9.22 5.59
CA TYR A 230 21.37 -10.32 6.16
C TYR A 230 20.88 -11.24 5.04
N GLN A 231 21.31 -12.50 5.08
CA GLN A 231 20.81 -13.51 4.16
C GLN A 231 19.51 -14.11 4.69
N ILE A 232 18.41 -13.87 3.97
CA ILE A 232 17.09 -14.41 4.31
C ILE A 232 17.12 -15.93 4.14
N PRO A 233 16.54 -16.70 5.09
CA PRO A 233 16.33 -18.14 4.92
C PRO A 233 15.62 -18.45 3.60
N ALA A 234 16.02 -19.55 2.93
CA ALA A 234 15.43 -19.92 1.65
C ALA A 234 13.92 -20.14 1.79
N THR A 235 13.14 -19.48 0.93
CA THR A 235 11.70 -19.67 0.82
C THR A 235 11.35 -20.27 -0.54
N ALA A 236 10.30 -21.08 -0.59
CA ALA A 236 9.81 -21.59 -1.87
C ALA A 236 9.16 -20.46 -2.70
N PRO A 237 9.28 -20.48 -4.04
CA PRO A 237 8.50 -19.60 -4.90
C PRO A 237 7.02 -19.70 -4.59
N PHE A 238 6.30 -18.57 -4.64
CA PHE A 238 4.89 -18.52 -4.27
C PHE A 238 4.13 -17.59 -5.22
N ASP A 239 2.98 -18.07 -5.72
CA ASP A 239 2.08 -17.24 -6.51
C ASP A 239 1.20 -16.38 -5.58
N LEU A 240 1.58 -15.10 -5.47
CA LEU A 240 0.90 -14.12 -4.62
C LEU A 240 -0.57 -13.89 -5.03
N THR A 241 -0.97 -14.19 -6.26
CA THR A 241 -2.34 -13.93 -6.77
C THR A 241 -3.38 -14.91 -6.22
N THR A 242 -2.93 -16.06 -5.72
CA THR A 242 -3.80 -17.08 -5.16
C THR A 242 -4.46 -16.62 -3.86
N GLY A 243 -3.82 -15.73 -3.10
CA GLY A 243 -4.21 -15.36 -1.73
C GLY A 243 -4.09 -16.48 -0.70
N ALA A 244 -3.59 -17.65 -1.12
CA ALA A 244 -3.27 -18.75 -0.23
C ALA A 244 -2.12 -18.37 0.69
N GLU A 245 -1.99 -19.06 1.81
CA GLU A 245 -0.88 -18.85 2.74
C GLU A 245 0.27 -19.80 2.43
N ALA A 246 1.46 -19.25 2.32
CA ALA A 246 2.67 -20.06 2.32
C ALA A 246 2.89 -20.70 3.70
N PRO A 247 3.49 -21.92 3.76
CA PRO A 247 3.94 -22.51 5.02
C PRO A 247 4.88 -21.58 5.79
N LEU A 248 4.81 -21.64 7.13
CA LEU A 248 5.68 -20.84 7.99
C LEU A 248 7.15 -21.21 7.76
N THR A 249 7.93 -20.23 7.31
CA THR A 249 9.38 -20.21 7.34
C THR A 249 9.78 -19.03 8.20
N ASP A 250 10.46 -19.27 9.32
CA ASP A 250 10.91 -18.19 10.21
C ASP A 250 12.04 -17.40 9.54
N LEU A 251 11.69 -16.22 9.04
CA LEU A 251 12.63 -15.35 8.33
C LEU A 251 13.55 -14.56 9.25
N SER A 252 13.47 -14.78 10.58
CA SER A 252 14.40 -14.18 11.55
C SER A 252 15.65 -15.03 11.79
N LEU A 253 15.70 -16.27 11.29
CA LEU A 253 16.80 -17.24 11.48
C LEU A 253 17.88 -17.20 10.38
N GLY A 254 17.93 -16.13 9.60
CA GLY A 254 18.98 -15.86 8.61
C GLY A 254 20.35 -15.54 9.22
N THR A 255 21.31 -15.24 8.34
CA THR A 255 22.72 -15.04 8.73
C THR A 255 23.14 -13.60 8.49
N PHE A 256 23.79 -12.98 9.48
CA PHE A 256 24.38 -11.64 9.35
C PHE A 256 25.82 -11.72 8.84
N THR A 257 26.19 -10.79 7.97
CA THR A 257 27.56 -10.54 7.52
C THR A 257 27.87 -9.05 7.68
N GLN A 258 28.92 -8.72 8.41
CA GLN A 258 29.39 -7.35 8.54
C GLN A 258 30.19 -6.97 7.28
N ALA A 259 29.71 -6.00 6.51
CA ALA A 259 30.37 -5.56 5.27
C ALA A 259 31.47 -4.53 5.52
N THR A 260 31.26 -3.63 6.48
CA THR A 260 32.25 -2.62 6.89
C THR A 260 32.57 -2.74 8.37
N ASN A 261 33.81 -2.41 8.74
CA ASN A 261 34.24 -2.33 10.13
C ASN A 261 35.30 -1.23 10.22
N SER A 262 34.95 -0.12 10.86
CA SER A 262 35.72 1.12 10.77
C SER A 262 35.50 1.99 11.99
N THR A 263 36.58 2.61 12.46
CA THR A 263 36.50 3.54 13.58
C THR A 263 35.70 4.78 13.21
N ALA A 264 34.80 5.19 14.10
CA ALA A 264 34.03 6.42 13.97
C ALA A 264 34.92 7.65 13.75
N SER A 265 34.50 8.52 12.84
CA SER A 265 35.10 9.84 12.59
C SER A 265 35.10 10.73 13.84
N ARG A 266 34.16 10.50 14.76
CA ARG A 266 34.14 11.10 16.09
C ARG A 266 33.33 10.22 17.06
N PRO A 267 33.75 10.10 18.34
CA PRO A 267 33.00 9.32 19.32
C PRO A 267 31.50 9.65 19.40
N PRO A 268 30.64 8.68 19.75
CA PRO A 268 29.23 8.92 20.02
C PRO A 268 29.03 9.97 21.12
N VAL A 269 27.91 10.67 21.06
CA VAL A 269 27.52 11.67 22.05
C VAL A 269 26.29 11.16 22.80
N ALA A 270 26.39 11.10 24.12
CA ALA A 270 25.27 10.73 24.98
C ALA A 270 24.12 11.74 24.88
N GLY A 271 22.90 11.27 25.12
CA GLY A 271 21.72 12.13 25.16
C GLY A 271 21.65 12.96 26.44
N SER A 272 20.86 14.01 26.39
CA SER A 272 20.52 14.87 27.54
C SER A 272 19.05 15.25 27.49
N THR A 273 18.59 16.01 28.49
CA THR A 273 17.21 16.55 28.50
C THR A 273 16.92 17.53 27.37
N THR A 274 17.96 18.07 26.72
CA THR A 274 17.83 19.09 25.66
C THR A 274 18.37 18.64 24.31
N ASN A 275 19.20 17.60 24.25
CA ASN A 275 19.80 17.10 23.01
C ASN A 275 19.62 15.58 22.90
N PRO A 276 19.19 15.06 21.75
CA PRO A 276 19.16 13.62 21.52
C PRO A 276 20.59 13.05 21.43
N PRO A 277 20.78 11.76 21.75
CA PRO A 277 22.06 11.09 21.53
C PRO A 277 22.43 11.08 20.03
N VAL A 278 23.73 11.06 19.73
CA VAL A 278 24.24 11.11 18.35
C VAL A 278 25.29 10.02 18.12
N VAL A 279 25.11 9.26 17.05
CA VAL A 279 26.08 8.29 16.52
C VAL A 279 26.60 8.75 15.16
N ARG A 280 27.77 8.27 14.73
CA ARG A 280 28.32 8.62 13.41
C ARG A 280 27.75 7.73 12.33
N ASP A 281 27.23 8.36 11.30
CA ASP A 281 26.68 7.72 10.09
C ASP A 281 27.76 7.69 8.99
N ASP A 282 28.97 7.22 9.34
CA ASP A 282 30.11 7.28 8.43
C ASP A 282 29.95 6.30 7.26
N ASN A 283 29.36 5.12 7.48
CA ASN A 283 29.01 4.15 6.43
C ASN A 283 27.50 4.09 6.24
N ARG A 284 27.01 4.52 5.07
CA ARG A 284 25.57 4.73 4.83
C ARG A 284 25.15 4.54 3.36
N ASP A 285 23.87 4.77 3.09
CA ASP A 285 23.21 4.70 1.78
C ASP A 285 23.54 3.45 0.95
N ALA A 286 23.35 2.28 1.56
CA ALA A 286 23.59 0.98 0.94
C ALA A 286 22.52 0.67 -0.14
N ALA A 287 22.95 0.15 -1.29
CA ALA A 287 22.07 -0.30 -2.37
C ALA A 287 22.57 -1.62 -2.98
N LEU A 288 21.69 -2.63 -3.02
CA LEU A 288 22.00 -3.98 -3.54
C LEU A 288 21.63 -4.13 -5.02
N ASN A 289 22.42 -4.92 -5.73
CA ASN A 289 22.03 -5.44 -7.04
C ASN A 289 21.00 -6.58 -6.91
N ASP A 290 20.57 -7.14 -8.04
CA ASP A 290 19.42 -8.04 -8.10
C ASP A 290 19.56 -9.33 -7.29
N ASN A 291 20.79 -9.84 -7.15
CA ASN A 291 21.10 -11.12 -6.49
C ASN A 291 21.97 -10.94 -5.22
N GLY A 292 22.24 -9.71 -4.81
CA GLY A 292 23.09 -9.37 -3.68
C GLY A 292 24.58 -9.65 -3.86
N SER A 293 25.08 -9.88 -5.09
CA SER A 293 26.51 -10.09 -5.35
C SER A 293 27.34 -8.80 -5.32
N VAL A 294 26.72 -7.64 -5.46
CA VAL A 294 27.35 -6.32 -5.38
C VAL A 294 26.49 -5.40 -4.53
N LEU A 295 27.12 -4.73 -3.57
CA LEU A 295 26.51 -3.70 -2.74
C LEU A 295 27.27 -2.40 -2.91
N SER A 296 26.62 -1.32 -3.35
CA SER A 296 27.21 0.02 -3.34
C SER A 296 26.83 0.78 -2.07
N PHE A 297 27.71 1.60 -1.52
CA PHE A 297 27.45 2.39 -0.32
C PHE A 297 28.36 3.63 -0.26
N VAL A 298 28.05 4.55 0.65
CA VAL A 298 28.86 5.74 0.94
C VAL A 298 29.68 5.48 2.19
N SER A 299 30.97 5.85 2.19
CA SER A 299 31.78 5.92 3.41
C SER A 299 32.59 7.20 3.50
N THR A 300 32.75 7.74 4.70
CA THR A 300 33.74 8.79 5.05
C THR A 300 35.05 8.21 5.59
N ARG A 301 35.16 6.88 5.70
CA ARG A 301 36.32 6.19 6.27
C ARG A 301 37.28 5.68 5.21
N ASP A 302 38.52 5.43 5.63
CA ASP A 302 39.55 4.78 4.81
C ASP A 302 39.37 3.25 4.80
N LEU A 303 38.39 2.77 4.04
CA LEU A 303 38.10 1.33 3.92
C LEU A 303 39.03 0.60 2.95
N VAL A 304 39.76 1.35 2.11
CA VAL A 304 40.81 0.83 1.23
C VAL A 304 42.08 1.60 1.55
N MET A 305 43.02 0.94 2.23
CA MET A 305 44.20 1.55 2.84
C MET A 305 44.86 2.65 1.98
N GLY A 306 44.86 3.87 2.51
CA GLY A 306 45.52 5.05 1.92
C GLY A 306 44.74 5.73 0.80
N MET A 307 43.52 5.29 0.48
CA MET A 307 42.71 5.86 -0.59
C MET A 307 41.73 6.94 -0.13
N ASN A 308 41.33 6.92 1.15
CA ASN A 308 40.50 7.94 1.80
C ASN A 308 41.01 8.26 3.22
N ALA A 309 42.33 8.37 3.36
CA ALA A 309 42.99 8.62 4.64
C ALA A 309 42.77 10.07 5.13
N GLY A 310 42.61 10.23 6.45
CA GLY A 310 42.42 11.54 7.09
C GLY A 310 43.56 12.54 6.79
N PRO A 311 43.29 13.87 6.91
CA PRO A 311 42.14 14.47 7.58
C PRO A 311 40.89 14.65 6.69
N GLU A 312 40.93 14.12 5.48
CA GLU A 312 40.00 14.42 4.38
C GLU A 312 38.89 13.39 4.26
N ASP A 313 38.21 13.06 5.38
CA ASP A 313 37.11 12.07 5.54
C ASP A 313 35.87 12.42 4.65
N ASN A 314 36.08 12.52 3.34
CA ASN A 314 35.10 12.88 2.33
C ASN A 314 34.16 11.70 2.12
N SER A 315 32.92 12.02 1.78
CA SER A 315 31.93 11.00 1.44
C SER A 315 32.27 10.42 0.07
N GLU A 316 32.75 9.19 0.03
CA GLU A 316 33.12 8.48 -1.19
C GLU A 316 32.23 7.26 -1.41
N ILE A 317 32.05 6.86 -2.67
CA ILE A 317 31.31 5.68 -3.07
C ILE A 317 32.26 4.47 -3.05
N PHE A 318 31.80 3.40 -2.42
CA PHE A 318 32.45 2.10 -2.39
C PHE A 318 31.51 1.02 -2.91
N VAL A 319 32.08 -0.11 -3.30
CA VAL A 319 31.35 -1.35 -3.51
C VAL A 319 31.89 -2.46 -2.62
N TYR A 320 30.98 -3.31 -2.14
CA TYR A 320 31.25 -4.51 -1.37
C TYR A 320 30.82 -5.77 -2.13
N LEU A 321 31.66 -6.79 -2.12
CA LEU A 321 31.50 -8.07 -2.81
C LEU A 321 31.49 -9.22 -1.78
N PRO A 322 30.32 -9.70 -1.33
CA PRO A 322 30.23 -10.68 -0.24
C PRO A 322 30.98 -12.00 -0.51
N ASN A 323 31.07 -12.39 -1.78
CA ASN A 323 31.68 -13.64 -2.20
C ASN A 323 33.16 -13.51 -2.60
N ALA A 324 33.74 -12.30 -2.54
CA ALA A 324 35.15 -12.10 -2.84
C ALA A 324 36.05 -12.49 -1.66
N ALA A 325 37.34 -12.72 -1.95
CA ALA A 325 38.36 -12.88 -0.92
C ALA A 325 38.47 -11.60 -0.08
N GLU A 326 38.73 -11.74 1.24
CA GLU A 326 38.72 -10.64 2.23
C GLU A 326 39.43 -9.37 1.74
N ALA A 327 40.66 -9.50 1.22
CA ALA A 327 41.48 -8.38 0.75
C ALA A 327 40.92 -7.66 -0.50
N SER A 328 39.87 -8.18 -1.12
CA SER A 328 39.24 -7.64 -2.33
C SER A 328 37.74 -7.42 -2.18
N ARG A 329 37.18 -7.58 -0.96
CA ARG A 329 35.75 -7.40 -0.73
C ARG A 329 35.29 -5.97 -0.90
N ILE A 330 36.11 -4.99 -0.54
CA ILE A 330 35.78 -3.56 -0.65
C ILE A 330 36.62 -2.93 -1.75
N LYS A 331 35.97 -2.18 -2.64
CA LYS A 331 36.61 -1.36 -3.66
C LYS A 331 36.10 0.07 -3.56
N GLN A 332 37.01 1.04 -3.65
CA GLN A 332 36.66 2.45 -3.71
C GLN A 332 36.41 2.86 -5.17
N ILE A 333 35.31 3.55 -5.43
CA ILE A 333 34.87 3.96 -6.77
C ILE A 333 35.20 5.43 -7.02
N THR A 334 34.95 6.29 -6.04
CA THR A 334 35.20 7.72 -6.13
C THR A 334 36.35 8.16 -5.24
N ARG A 335 37.06 9.21 -5.64
CA ARG A 335 38.05 9.89 -4.81
C ARG A 335 38.06 11.37 -5.15
N THR A 336 37.48 12.15 -4.27
CA THR A 336 37.35 13.60 -4.39
C THR A 336 38.25 14.28 -3.36
N GLY A 337 38.98 15.32 -3.76
CA GLY A 337 39.76 16.12 -2.82
C GLY A 337 38.92 17.25 -2.25
N LEU A 338 39.17 17.65 -0.99
CA LEU A 338 38.77 18.99 -0.53
C LEU A 338 39.61 20.00 -1.32
N ALA A 339 38.97 20.77 -2.21
CA ALA A 339 39.68 21.88 -2.84
C ALA A 339 40.11 22.86 -1.75
N GLY A 340 41.42 23.12 -1.66
CA GLY A 340 41.99 24.01 -0.66
C GLY A 340 41.21 25.33 -0.58
N ASN A 341 40.81 25.72 0.64
CA ASN A 341 40.07 26.94 0.94
C ASN A 341 38.74 27.19 0.18
N THR A 342 38.16 26.21 -0.51
CA THR A 342 36.81 26.40 -1.07
C THR A 342 35.76 26.28 0.04
N PRO A 343 34.82 27.24 0.17
CA PRO A 343 33.77 27.20 1.19
C PRO A 343 32.70 26.13 0.94
N LEU A 344 32.80 25.31 -0.11
CA LEU A 344 31.81 24.32 -0.52
C LEU A 344 32.27 22.90 -0.17
N ILE A 345 31.34 22.11 0.39
CA ILE A 345 31.56 20.72 0.77
C ILE A 345 31.50 19.85 -0.49
N VAL A 346 32.58 19.12 -0.78
CA VAL A 346 32.59 18.09 -1.83
C VAL A 346 32.04 16.80 -1.26
N PHE A 347 31.05 16.19 -1.92
CA PHE A 347 30.46 14.93 -1.47
C PHE A 347 30.03 14.05 -2.64
N ASN A 348 29.93 12.74 -2.36
CA ASN A 348 29.24 11.76 -3.17
C ASN A 348 28.13 11.10 -2.34
N ALA A 349 26.95 10.91 -2.93
CA ALA A 349 25.79 10.40 -2.21
C ALA A 349 24.86 9.57 -3.09
N ASN A 350 23.93 8.88 -2.42
CA ASN A 350 22.80 8.14 -3.00
C ASN A 350 23.22 7.17 -4.12
N PRO A 351 24.20 6.26 -3.89
CA PRO A 351 24.58 5.30 -4.90
C PRO A 351 23.45 4.29 -5.17
N THR A 352 23.36 3.84 -6.41
CA THR A 352 22.45 2.77 -6.85
C THR A 352 23.16 1.92 -7.91
N VAL A 353 22.90 0.62 -7.94
CA VAL A 353 23.64 -0.35 -8.76
C VAL A 353 22.71 -1.09 -9.73
N SER A 354 23.16 -1.33 -10.96
CA SER A 354 22.43 -2.13 -11.96
C SER A 354 22.28 -3.59 -11.54
N ALA A 355 21.34 -4.32 -12.16
CA ALA A 355 21.03 -5.70 -11.77
C ALA A 355 22.24 -6.64 -11.88
N ASP A 356 23.02 -6.48 -12.94
CA ASP A 356 24.25 -7.23 -13.21
C ASP A 356 25.42 -6.86 -12.29
N GLY A 357 25.29 -5.77 -11.51
CA GLY A 357 26.37 -5.28 -10.66
C GLY A 357 27.51 -4.59 -11.41
N LEU A 358 27.32 -4.19 -12.68
CA LEU A 358 28.39 -3.63 -13.51
C LEU A 358 28.35 -2.11 -13.67
N ARG A 359 27.33 -1.43 -13.14
CA ARG A 359 27.21 0.03 -13.18
C ARG A 359 26.69 0.58 -11.86
N VAL A 360 27.36 1.61 -11.34
CA VAL A 360 26.97 2.35 -10.13
C VAL A 360 26.68 3.79 -10.50
N ALA A 361 25.45 4.26 -10.26
CA ALA A 361 25.05 5.65 -10.44
C ALA A 361 24.97 6.36 -9.08
N PHE A 362 25.32 7.65 -9.03
CA PHE A 362 25.37 8.44 -7.80
C PHE A 362 25.28 9.94 -8.12
N ILE A 363 25.06 10.76 -7.09
CA ILE A 363 25.15 12.22 -7.19
C ILE A 363 26.45 12.71 -6.55
N SER A 364 27.08 13.71 -7.15
CA SER A 364 28.36 14.26 -6.68
C SER A 364 28.45 15.76 -6.95
N THR A 365 29.07 16.49 -6.03
CA THR A 365 29.54 17.86 -6.25
C THR A 365 31.01 17.91 -6.68
N GLY A 366 31.66 16.75 -6.78
CA GLY A 366 33.07 16.65 -7.11
C GLY A 366 33.37 16.84 -8.60
N ASN A 367 34.56 17.37 -8.87
CA ASN A 367 35.13 17.40 -10.21
C ASN A 367 35.82 16.07 -10.52
N ASN A 368 35.45 15.41 -11.61
CA ASN A 368 35.93 14.07 -12.00
C ASN A 368 35.94 13.08 -10.82
N PRO A 369 34.77 12.79 -10.21
CA PRO A 369 34.70 12.09 -8.93
C PRO A 369 35.19 10.63 -9.00
N VAL A 370 35.05 9.94 -10.14
CA VAL A 370 35.49 8.55 -10.29
C VAL A 370 37.01 8.42 -10.44
N ILE A 371 37.61 7.46 -9.73
CA ILE A 371 39.06 7.27 -9.71
C ILE A 371 39.64 7.04 -11.12
N GLY A 372 40.56 7.91 -11.52
CA GLY A 372 41.24 7.84 -12.81
C GLY A 372 40.34 8.12 -14.02
N ALA A 373 39.18 8.74 -13.80
CA ALA A 373 38.29 9.18 -14.88
C ALA A 373 38.66 10.57 -15.41
N SER A 374 38.14 10.91 -16.59
CA SER A 374 38.21 12.22 -17.23
C SER A 374 36.87 12.58 -17.87
N GLY A 375 36.60 13.87 -18.08
CA GLY A 375 35.42 14.35 -18.81
C GLY A 375 34.14 14.49 -17.97
N GLY A 376 34.27 14.49 -16.64
CA GLY A 376 33.23 14.86 -15.70
C GLY A 376 33.56 16.15 -14.97
N ASP A 377 33.82 17.22 -15.73
CA ASP A 377 34.21 18.49 -15.15
C ASP A 377 33.01 19.17 -14.47
N ASN A 378 33.20 19.56 -13.20
CA ASN A 378 32.21 20.22 -12.37
C ASN A 378 32.89 21.36 -11.55
N PRO A 379 33.28 22.46 -12.21
CA PRO A 379 34.07 23.52 -11.58
C PRO A 379 33.28 24.42 -10.62
N ASP A 380 31.95 24.42 -10.70
CA ASP A 380 31.05 25.18 -9.83
C ASP A 380 30.53 24.39 -8.63
N PHE A 381 30.90 23.11 -8.52
CA PHE A 381 30.61 22.23 -7.37
C PHE A 381 29.11 22.13 -7.03
N ASN A 382 28.24 22.28 -8.04
CA ASN A 382 26.81 22.01 -7.89
C ASN A 382 26.55 20.49 -7.95
N GLU A 383 25.36 20.06 -7.57
CA GLU A 383 25.02 18.63 -7.58
C GLU A 383 24.84 18.11 -9.01
N GLU A 384 25.70 17.19 -9.42
CA GLU A 384 25.65 16.53 -10.72
C GLU A 384 25.53 15.02 -10.58
N ILE A 385 24.84 14.38 -11.51
CA ILE A 385 24.60 12.94 -11.52
C ILE A 385 25.65 12.27 -12.39
N PHE A 386 26.23 11.18 -11.88
CA PHE A 386 27.24 10.39 -12.57
C PHE A 386 26.86 8.91 -12.56
N TYR A 387 27.45 8.15 -13.49
CA TYR A 387 27.62 6.72 -13.30
C TYR A 387 29.06 6.28 -13.57
N ALA A 388 29.50 5.24 -12.86
CA ALA A 388 30.75 4.53 -13.05
C ALA A 388 30.48 3.12 -13.58
N ASN A 389 31.32 2.66 -14.51
CA ASN A 389 31.33 1.26 -14.94
C ASN A 389 32.34 0.48 -14.08
N ILE A 390 31.93 -0.68 -13.59
CA ILE A 390 32.78 -1.63 -12.87
C ILE A 390 32.76 -2.99 -13.57
N ASP A 391 33.69 -3.86 -13.24
CA ASP A 391 33.72 -5.25 -13.70
C ASP A 391 33.12 -6.21 -12.64
N VAL A 392 33.13 -7.50 -12.95
CA VAL A 392 32.60 -8.55 -12.05
C VAL A 392 33.37 -8.68 -10.73
N ASN A 393 34.56 -8.10 -10.62
CA ASN A 393 35.37 -8.04 -9.40
C ASN A 393 35.24 -6.68 -8.69
N GLY A 394 34.29 -5.85 -9.12
CA GLY A 394 34.04 -4.51 -8.58
C GLY A 394 35.12 -3.47 -8.92
N ASP A 395 36.09 -3.81 -9.78
CA ASP A 395 37.12 -2.88 -10.21
C ASP A 395 36.59 -1.96 -11.32
N LEU A 396 37.04 -0.70 -11.35
CA LEU A 396 36.63 0.26 -12.37
C LEU A 396 36.99 -0.24 -13.78
N SER A 397 36.00 -0.32 -14.66
CA SER A 397 36.14 -0.88 -15.99
C SER A 397 36.21 0.21 -17.07
N GLY A 398 37.03 -0.03 -18.11
CA GLY A 398 37.21 0.89 -19.23
C GLY A 398 38.33 1.93 -19.05
N THR A 399 38.49 2.77 -20.07
CA THR A 399 39.49 3.84 -20.14
C THR A 399 39.11 5.04 -19.25
N ALA A 400 40.02 5.99 -19.04
CA ALA A 400 39.74 7.23 -18.31
C ALA A 400 38.52 7.99 -18.86
N ALA A 401 38.30 7.96 -20.18
CA ALA A 401 37.19 8.65 -20.83
C ALA A 401 35.86 7.88 -20.80
N THR A 402 35.87 6.59 -20.47
CA THR A 402 34.68 5.71 -20.60
C THR A 402 34.27 5.02 -19.30
N ARG A 403 35.13 5.02 -18.28
CA ARG A 403 34.81 4.43 -16.96
C ARG A 403 33.80 5.23 -16.16
N GLN A 404 33.59 6.50 -16.54
CA GLN A 404 32.62 7.40 -15.95
C GLN A 404 31.76 8.01 -17.04
N ARG A 405 30.53 8.37 -16.68
CA ARG A 405 29.73 9.37 -17.38
C ARG A 405 29.20 10.40 -16.40
N GLN A 406 29.43 11.67 -16.70
CA GLN A 406 28.65 12.77 -16.15
C GLN A 406 27.33 12.85 -16.93
N VAL A 407 26.23 12.54 -16.26
CA VAL A 407 24.89 12.49 -16.83
C VAL A 407 24.35 13.90 -16.95
N THR A 408 24.35 14.66 -15.86
CA THR A 408 23.89 16.05 -15.86
C THR A 408 25.07 17.02 -15.92
N LYS A 409 24.84 18.13 -16.62
CA LYS A 409 25.75 19.27 -16.76
C LYS A 409 24.90 20.50 -16.64
N THR A 410 24.85 21.07 -15.46
CA THR A 410 24.01 22.21 -15.11
C THR A 410 24.85 23.29 -14.43
N THR A 411 24.24 24.43 -14.16
CA THR A 411 24.89 25.51 -13.42
C THR A 411 24.01 25.94 -12.26
N SER A 412 24.60 26.14 -11.08
CA SER A 412 23.88 26.68 -9.93
C SER A 412 24.06 28.19 -9.82
N ALA A 413 22.96 28.91 -9.64
CA ALA A 413 22.97 30.30 -9.22
C ALA A 413 22.53 30.38 -7.75
N ASN A 414 23.28 31.11 -6.92
CA ASN A 414 22.94 31.38 -5.52
C ASN A 414 22.80 30.12 -4.62
N GLY A 415 23.50 29.03 -4.94
CA GLY A 415 23.54 27.81 -4.10
C GLY A 415 22.24 27.00 -4.12
N VAL A 416 21.40 27.17 -5.14
CA VAL A 416 20.21 26.34 -5.33
C VAL A 416 20.62 24.96 -5.82
N VAL A 417 20.06 23.91 -5.21
CA VAL A 417 20.20 22.53 -5.69
C VAL A 417 19.53 22.40 -7.05
N VAL A 418 20.28 22.04 -8.08
CA VAL A 418 19.74 21.97 -9.45
C VAL A 418 19.22 20.59 -9.78
N ASN A 419 19.95 19.54 -9.37
CA ASN A 419 19.60 18.15 -9.63
C ASN A 419 19.32 17.40 -8.33
N LEU A 420 18.28 16.58 -8.34
CA LEU A 420 17.93 15.69 -7.24
C LEU A 420 18.04 14.24 -7.72
N PHE A 421 18.85 13.46 -7.02
CA PHE A 421 18.96 12.02 -7.22
C PHE A 421 18.54 11.30 -5.95
N SER A 422 17.24 11.13 -5.76
CA SER A 422 16.65 10.63 -4.51
C SER A 422 17.10 9.19 -4.20
N PRO A 423 17.28 8.78 -2.93
CA PRO A 423 17.67 7.41 -2.56
C PRO A 423 16.71 6.34 -3.13
N GLY A 424 17.21 5.15 -3.44
CA GLY A 424 16.44 4.02 -3.97
C GLY A 424 16.87 3.61 -5.38
N ARG A 425 16.07 2.77 -6.05
CA ARG A 425 16.37 2.25 -7.39
C ARG A 425 16.12 3.32 -8.46
N ARG A 426 17.17 4.11 -8.76
CA ARG A 426 17.15 5.18 -9.77
C ARG A 426 17.84 4.79 -11.08
N ILE A 427 18.49 3.64 -11.12
CA ILE A 427 19.01 3.02 -12.33
C ILE A 427 18.11 1.84 -12.72
N SER A 428 17.89 1.63 -14.02
CA SER A 428 17.20 0.44 -14.51
C SER A 428 18.01 -0.81 -14.28
N ARG A 429 17.33 -1.96 -14.22
CA ARG A 429 17.98 -3.27 -14.06
C ARG A 429 19.04 -3.55 -15.15
N ASP A 430 18.75 -3.23 -16.40
CA ASP A 430 19.72 -3.30 -17.51
C ASP A 430 20.83 -2.23 -17.48
N GLY A 431 20.83 -1.33 -16.49
CA GLY A 431 21.84 -0.27 -16.32
C GLY A 431 21.75 0.88 -17.31
N ASN A 432 20.84 0.85 -18.30
CA ASN A 432 20.84 1.80 -19.41
C ASN A 432 20.02 3.07 -19.16
N LEU A 433 19.08 3.05 -18.22
CA LEU A 433 18.23 4.19 -17.90
C LEU A 433 18.49 4.69 -16.48
N LEU A 434 18.51 6.02 -16.31
CA LEU A 434 18.56 6.68 -15.01
C LEU A 434 17.37 7.61 -14.86
N ALA A 435 16.72 7.64 -13.69
CA ALA A 435 15.63 8.54 -13.39
C ALA A 435 16.00 9.54 -12.29
N PHE A 436 15.74 10.82 -12.51
CA PHE A 436 16.10 11.91 -11.59
C PHE A 436 15.19 13.12 -11.76
N GLU A 437 15.36 14.14 -10.92
CA GLU A 437 14.63 15.40 -11.02
C GLU A 437 15.62 16.55 -11.22
N SER A 438 15.26 17.55 -12.04
CA SER A 438 16.13 18.71 -12.31
C SER A 438 15.34 20.01 -12.51
N LEU A 439 15.88 21.12 -11.98
CA LEU A 439 15.40 22.46 -12.31
C LEU A 439 15.75 22.84 -13.75
N SER A 440 16.84 22.33 -14.31
CA SER A 440 17.23 22.64 -15.68
C SER A 440 16.19 22.13 -16.69
N ASP A 441 15.93 22.90 -17.73
CA ASP A 441 15.12 22.46 -18.89
C ASP A 441 15.86 21.51 -19.82
N ASN A 442 17.18 21.51 -19.77
CA ASN A 442 18.04 20.61 -20.50
C ASN A 442 19.22 20.17 -19.61
N PRO A 443 18.99 19.22 -18.69
CA PRO A 443 19.96 18.88 -17.66
C PRO A 443 21.22 18.21 -18.19
N ILE A 444 21.26 17.73 -19.43
CA ILE A 444 22.41 17.00 -19.99
C ILE A 444 23.44 17.95 -20.65
N SER A 445 23.01 19.16 -21.04
CA SER A 445 23.86 20.09 -21.80
C SER A 445 23.72 21.55 -21.36
N GLY A 446 23.43 21.82 -20.09
CA GLY A 446 23.47 23.17 -19.52
C GLY A 446 22.27 24.05 -19.87
N GLY A 447 21.06 23.53 -19.71
CA GLY A 447 19.82 24.30 -19.89
C GLY A 447 19.58 25.38 -18.84
N THR A 448 18.51 26.16 -19.02
CA THR A 448 18.09 27.22 -18.09
C THR A 448 17.35 26.62 -16.90
N ASN A 449 17.68 27.05 -15.69
CA ASN A 449 16.97 26.66 -14.48
C ASN A 449 15.55 27.26 -14.46
N GLN A 450 14.57 26.39 -14.25
CA GLN A 450 13.15 26.71 -14.12
C GLN A 450 12.77 26.85 -12.65
N ASN A 451 11.57 27.36 -12.36
CA ASN A 451 11.09 27.56 -10.99
C ASN A 451 10.62 26.26 -10.30
N GLY A 452 10.34 25.21 -11.07
CA GLY A 452 9.94 23.89 -10.57
C GLY A 452 10.74 22.74 -11.17
N TYR A 453 10.97 21.71 -10.36
CA TYR A 453 11.64 20.49 -10.79
C TYR A 453 10.83 19.74 -11.85
N GLY A 454 11.52 19.24 -12.87
CA GLY A 454 10.99 18.29 -13.84
C GLY A 454 11.54 16.89 -13.59
N THR A 455 10.74 15.85 -13.87
CA THR A 455 11.17 14.44 -13.77
C THR A 455 11.75 13.96 -15.09
N TYR A 456 13.02 13.57 -15.09
CA TYR A 456 13.74 13.15 -16.28
C TYR A 456 14.08 11.65 -16.23
N VAL A 457 14.00 11.00 -17.38
CA VAL A 457 14.68 9.73 -17.62
C VAL A 457 15.78 9.98 -18.64
N TYR A 458 17.01 9.63 -18.25
CA TYR A 458 18.18 9.63 -19.12
C TYR A 458 18.41 8.23 -19.68
N ASP A 459 18.70 8.16 -20.97
CA ASP A 459 19.10 6.95 -21.69
C ASP A 459 20.59 7.01 -22.02
N ALA A 460 21.37 6.13 -21.41
CA ALA A 460 22.81 6.03 -21.57
C ALA A 460 23.25 5.57 -22.97
N THR A 461 22.38 4.88 -23.70
CA THR A 461 22.65 4.37 -25.06
C THR A 461 22.58 5.51 -26.07
N THR A 462 21.53 6.32 -25.97
CA THR A 462 21.29 7.44 -26.90
C THR A 462 21.88 8.76 -26.40
N ASN A 463 22.28 8.82 -25.12
CA ASN A 463 22.69 10.03 -24.43
C ASN A 463 21.63 11.15 -24.52
N THR A 464 20.39 10.83 -24.19
CA THR A 464 19.29 11.79 -24.18
C THR A 464 18.57 11.76 -22.85
N ALA A 465 18.02 12.89 -22.43
CA ALA A 465 17.07 12.95 -21.32
C ALA A 465 15.71 13.42 -21.80
N ARG A 466 14.66 12.76 -21.33
CA ARG A 466 13.27 13.10 -21.63
C ARG A 466 12.54 13.49 -20.36
N LEU A 467 11.77 14.58 -20.42
CA LEU A 467 10.85 15.01 -19.36
C LEU A 467 9.57 14.15 -19.38
N PHE A 468 9.17 13.64 -18.23
CA PHE A 468 7.94 12.86 -18.04
C PHE A 468 7.00 13.63 -17.11
N ALA A 469 5.98 14.26 -17.70
CA ALA A 469 4.98 15.13 -17.07
C ALA A 469 5.41 16.59 -16.82
N ALA A 470 4.42 17.44 -16.57
CA ALA A 470 4.63 18.85 -16.25
C ALA A 470 5.45 19.03 -14.96
N ARG A 471 6.14 20.17 -14.86
CA ARG A 471 7.01 20.53 -13.73
C ARG A 471 6.24 20.77 -12.44
N GLY A 472 6.94 20.72 -11.31
CA GLY A 472 6.37 20.85 -9.96
C GLY A 472 5.64 22.17 -9.67
N ASP A 473 5.88 23.21 -10.47
CA ASP A 473 5.30 24.55 -10.36
C ASP A 473 4.13 24.79 -11.33
N ALA A 474 3.77 23.80 -12.16
CA ALA A 474 2.81 23.98 -13.23
C ALA A 474 1.34 24.07 -12.76
N ASP A 475 1.01 23.65 -11.54
CA ASP A 475 -0.34 23.72 -10.97
C ASP A 475 -0.39 24.81 -9.89
N SER A 476 -0.81 26.02 -10.28
CA SER A 476 -0.95 27.15 -9.35
C SER A 476 -2.02 26.94 -8.27
N SER A 477 -2.91 25.95 -8.44
CA SER A 477 -3.91 25.59 -7.43
C SER A 477 -3.35 24.61 -6.38
N ALA A 478 -2.20 23.99 -6.63
CA ALA A 478 -1.48 23.21 -5.63
C ALA A 478 -0.71 24.14 -4.70
N MET A 479 -1.37 24.67 -3.66
CA MET A 479 -0.74 25.56 -2.69
C MET A 479 0.50 24.89 -2.06
N GLY A 480 1.65 25.57 -2.11
CA GLY A 480 2.95 25.04 -1.69
C GLY A 480 3.73 24.29 -2.78
N GLY A 481 3.19 24.17 -4.00
CA GLY A 481 3.81 23.47 -5.12
C GLY A 481 3.69 21.94 -5.03
N ASP A 482 4.45 21.25 -5.87
CA ASP A 482 4.60 19.79 -5.87
C ASP A 482 5.60 19.30 -4.81
N LEU A 483 5.66 17.98 -4.67
CA LEU A 483 6.59 17.26 -3.81
C LEU A 483 7.76 16.68 -4.63
N ARG A 484 8.73 16.12 -3.91
CA ARG A 484 9.74 15.25 -4.52
C ARG A 484 9.05 14.01 -5.11
N ARG A 485 9.42 13.61 -6.31
CA ARG A 485 8.65 12.62 -7.08
C ARG A 485 9.19 11.19 -7.03
N PHE A 486 10.42 11.01 -6.55
CA PHE A 486 11.04 9.68 -6.33
C PHE A 486 10.86 8.68 -7.49
N PRO A 487 11.20 9.04 -8.74
CA PRO A 487 10.88 8.22 -9.90
C PRO A 487 11.61 6.86 -9.87
N THR A 488 10.89 5.78 -10.12
CA THR A 488 11.41 4.40 -10.10
C THR A 488 10.90 3.58 -11.29
N PHE A 489 11.69 2.62 -11.73
CA PHE A 489 11.40 1.80 -12.90
C PHE A 489 10.67 0.51 -12.54
N SER A 490 9.70 0.11 -13.37
CA SER A 490 8.93 -1.12 -13.17
C SER A 490 8.43 -1.71 -14.49
N ASP A 491 7.63 -2.78 -14.39
CA ASP A 491 7.07 -3.58 -15.49
C ASP A 491 8.15 -4.03 -16.47
N TYR A 492 9.17 -4.70 -15.95
CA TYR A 492 10.30 -5.16 -16.76
C TYR A 492 9.89 -6.24 -17.76
N ASN A 493 10.41 -6.15 -18.98
CA ASN A 493 10.32 -7.25 -19.93
C ASN A 493 11.22 -8.43 -19.49
N ASN A 494 11.21 -9.50 -20.27
CA ASN A 494 12.07 -10.67 -20.03
C ASN A 494 13.58 -10.41 -20.15
N THR A 495 14.02 -9.23 -20.62
CA THR A 495 15.42 -8.82 -20.79
C THR A 495 15.87 -7.73 -19.82
N THR A 496 15.17 -7.52 -18.69
CA THR A 496 15.50 -6.50 -17.66
C THR A 496 15.39 -5.04 -18.11
N THR A 497 14.74 -4.77 -19.24
CA THR A 497 14.43 -3.41 -19.69
C THR A 497 13.07 -2.98 -19.14
N PRO A 498 12.99 -1.85 -18.42
CA PRO A 498 11.73 -1.40 -17.82
C PRO A 498 10.76 -0.90 -18.89
N GLN A 499 9.46 -1.02 -18.64
CA GLN A 499 8.42 -0.49 -19.52
C GLN A 499 7.68 0.71 -18.91
N THR A 500 7.75 0.88 -17.59
CA THR A 500 6.98 1.88 -16.85
C THR A 500 7.89 2.67 -15.91
N LEU A 501 7.65 3.98 -15.82
CA LEU A 501 8.15 4.82 -14.74
C LEU A 501 7.01 5.06 -13.74
N VAL A 502 7.27 4.81 -12.46
CA VAL A 502 6.37 5.08 -11.33
C VAL A 502 6.93 6.26 -10.54
N PHE A 503 6.10 7.22 -10.17
CA PHE A 503 6.52 8.40 -9.42
C PHE A 503 5.35 8.96 -8.59
N THR A 504 5.65 9.76 -7.59
CA THR A 504 4.65 10.50 -6.82
C THR A 504 4.55 11.94 -7.27
N SER A 505 3.36 12.53 -7.12
CA SER A 505 3.13 13.95 -7.32
C SER A 505 1.78 14.30 -6.73
N ARG A 506 1.57 15.58 -6.41
CA ARG A 506 0.26 16.08 -6.02
C ARG A 506 -0.44 16.89 -7.10
N LEU A 507 0.19 17.08 -8.25
CA LEU A 507 -0.40 17.92 -9.29
C LEU A 507 -1.63 17.27 -9.92
N ASN A 508 -2.54 18.12 -10.39
CA ASN A 508 -3.77 17.69 -11.07
C ASN A 508 -3.54 17.44 -12.57
N PHE A 509 -2.71 16.44 -12.89
CA PHE A 509 -2.40 16.06 -14.27
C PHE A 509 -3.65 15.58 -15.02
N ILE A 510 -3.71 15.81 -16.33
CA ILE A 510 -4.53 14.99 -17.23
C ILE A 510 -3.68 13.86 -17.82
N ALA A 511 -4.31 12.91 -18.53
CA ALA A 511 -3.64 11.70 -19.01
C ALA A 511 -2.41 11.95 -19.89
N ASN A 512 -2.30 13.05 -20.62
CA ASN A 512 -1.11 13.35 -21.44
C ASN A 512 0.08 13.93 -20.63
N GLY A 513 -0.06 14.11 -19.32
CA GLY A 513 0.97 14.66 -18.44
C GLY A 513 0.98 16.18 -18.27
N THR A 514 0.08 16.93 -18.90
CA THR A 514 -0.09 18.38 -18.62
C THR A 514 -1.02 18.61 -17.43
N ILE A 515 -1.07 19.85 -16.91
CA ILE A 515 -2.01 20.23 -15.86
C ILE A 515 -3.38 20.56 -16.45
N SER A 516 -4.44 20.12 -15.77
CA SER A 516 -5.81 20.46 -16.18
C SER A 516 -6.08 21.96 -16.02
N ALA A 517 -6.68 22.58 -17.03
CA ALA A 517 -7.17 23.97 -16.92
C ALA A 517 -8.38 24.09 -15.99
N ALA A 518 -9.18 23.04 -15.87
CA ALA A 518 -10.30 22.94 -14.94
C ALA A 518 -9.93 22.01 -13.78
N ALA A 519 -9.94 22.53 -12.55
CA ALA A 519 -9.57 21.78 -11.35
C ALA A 519 -10.37 20.46 -11.17
N THR A 520 -11.58 20.39 -11.73
CA THR A 520 -12.49 19.23 -11.66
C THR A 520 -12.23 18.15 -12.70
N GLU A 521 -11.34 18.36 -13.67
CA GLU A 521 -11.18 17.46 -14.84
C GLU A 521 -9.86 16.67 -14.87
N GLY A 522 -8.92 16.97 -13.96
CA GLY A 522 -7.67 16.25 -13.89
C GLY A 522 -7.76 14.95 -13.08
N LEU A 523 -6.63 14.28 -12.95
CA LEU A 523 -6.48 13.03 -12.22
C LEU A 523 -6.41 13.26 -10.72
N ASN A 524 -6.16 14.47 -10.19
CA ASN A 524 -6.13 14.79 -8.76
C ASN A 524 -7.05 15.97 -8.44
N THR A 525 -8.35 15.77 -8.59
CA THR A 525 -9.37 16.84 -8.52
C THR A 525 -9.60 17.41 -7.13
N ASP A 526 -9.12 16.75 -6.07
CA ASP A 526 -9.28 17.23 -4.70
C ASP A 526 -8.58 18.59 -4.52
N ALA A 527 -9.29 19.56 -3.93
CA ALA A 527 -8.79 20.92 -3.76
C ALA A 527 -7.52 21.00 -2.91
N LEU A 528 -7.31 20.08 -1.97
CA LEU A 528 -6.09 20.01 -1.15
C LEU A 528 -4.91 19.37 -1.88
N ARG A 529 -5.14 18.78 -3.06
CA ARG A 529 -4.10 18.10 -3.86
C ARG A 529 -3.31 17.13 -2.98
N PRO A 530 -3.92 16.06 -2.44
CA PRO A 530 -3.18 15.02 -1.73
C PRO A 530 -2.14 14.40 -2.67
N VAL A 531 -1.01 13.94 -2.11
CA VAL A 531 -0.02 13.19 -2.90
C VAL A 531 -0.67 11.97 -3.54
N GLN A 532 -0.27 11.64 -4.76
CA GLN A 532 -0.72 10.47 -5.50
C GLN A 532 0.47 9.78 -6.17
N ILE A 533 0.35 8.49 -6.41
CA ILE A 533 1.27 7.66 -7.18
C ILE A 533 0.74 7.56 -8.62
N TYR A 534 1.60 7.85 -9.57
CA TYR A 534 1.35 7.78 -11.01
C TYR A 534 2.27 6.75 -11.66
N SER A 535 1.81 6.16 -12.75
CA SER A 535 2.64 5.46 -13.72
C SER A 535 2.60 6.16 -15.06
N VAL A 536 3.68 6.04 -15.83
CA VAL A 536 3.76 6.50 -17.21
C VAL A 536 4.59 5.50 -18.03
N PRO A 537 4.11 5.07 -19.21
CA PRO A 537 4.90 4.25 -20.12
C PRO A 537 6.19 4.96 -20.56
N LEU A 538 7.29 4.20 -20.63
CA LEU A 538 8.58 4.70 -21.12
C LEU A 538 8.60 4.85 -22.65
N ALA A 539 7.88 3.99 -23.36
CA ALA A 539 7.74 4.05 -24.81
C ALA A 539 6.61 5.00 -25.24
N GLY A 540 6.85 5.78 -26.30
CA GLY A 540 5.83 6.62 -26.93
C GLY A 540 5.53 7.92 -26.16
N ALA A 541 4.38 8.54 -26.49
CA ALA A 541 3.92 9.75 -25.82
C ALA A 541 3.51 9.46 -24.36
N PRO A 542 3.83 10.35 -23.40
CA PRO A 542 3.51 10.11 -22.00
C PRO A 542 1.99 9.99 -21.82
N THR A 543 1.56 8.84 -21.30
CA THR A 543 0.17 8.60 -20.92
C THR A 543 0.13 8.24 -19.44
N LEU A 544 -0.04 9.25 -18.58
CA LEU A 544 -0.09 9.10 -17.14
C LEU A 544 -1.36 8.36 -16.71
N THR A 545 -1.17 7.40 -15.81
CA THR A 545 -2.24 6.73 -15.07
C THR A 545 -2.04 6.97 -13.58
N ARG A 546 -3.06 7.50 -12.90
CA ARG A 546 -3.07 7.59 -11.43
C ARG A 546 -3.33 6.21 -10.85
N ILE A 547 -2.36 5.66 -10.14
CA ILE A 547 -2.45 4.33 -9.53
C ILE A 547 -3.09 4.41 -8.15
N SER A 548 -2.80 5.46 -7.37
CA SER A 548 -3.39 5.63 -6.04
C SER A 548 -4.69 6.43 -6.07
N ARG A 549 -5.44 6.38 -4.96
CA ARG A 549 -6.57 7.26 -4.68
C ARG A 549 -6.54 7.70 -3.22
N PHE A 550 -5.41 8.26 -2.79
CA PHE A 550 -5.26 8.71 -1.40
C PHE A 550 -6.26 9.82 -1.09
N ALA A 551 -6.85 9.75 0.09
CA ALA A 551 -7.83 10.72 0.57
C ALA A 551 -7.15 12.05 0.94
N ALA A 552 -7.96 13.06 1.25
CA ALA A 552 -7.48 14.29 1.85
C ALA A 552 -6.70 14.00 3.16
N TYR A 553 -5.58 14.69 3.32
CA TYR A 553 -4.73 14.64 4.51
C TYR A 553 -5.10 15.79 5.47
N ASN A 554 -4.65 15.72 6.72
CA ASN A 554 -4.80 16.84 7.64
C ASN A 554 -3.77 17.94 7.30
N PRO A 555 -4.21 19.12 6.80
CA PRO A 555 -3.29 20.16 6.34
C PRO A 555 -2.52 20.85 7.47
N ASN A 556 -2.95 20.71 8.73
CA ASN A 556 -2.28 21.33 9.88
C ASN A 556 -0.89 20.75 10.15
N PHE A 557 -0.57 19.57 9.60
CA PHE A 557 0.72 18.92 9.77
C PHE A 557 1.71 19.16 8.61
N GLY A 558 1.30 19.91 7.57
CA GLY A 558 2.09 20.13 6.36
C GLY A 558 1.75 19.16 5.22
N LEU A 559 2.57 19.16 4.17
CA LEU A 559 2.35 18.30 3.00
C LEU A 559 2.83 16.88 3.29
N ALA A 560 1.96 15.89 3.08
CA ALA A 560 2.35 14.48 3.16
C ALA A 560 3.19 14.11 1.93
N ASP A 561 4.40 13.57 2.17
CA ASP A 561 5.28 13.05 1.12
C ASP A 561 5.27 11.52 1.12
N SER A 562 5.49 10.91 -0.04
CA SER A 562 5.48 9.47 -0.22
C SER A 562 6.46 9.04 -1.29
N GLN A 563 7.30 8.06 -0.96
CA GLN A 563 8.18 7.39 -1.92
C GLN A 563 7.52 6.07 -2.36
N PRO A 564 7.21 5.89 -3.66
CA PRO A 564 6.74 4.60 -4.16
C PRO A 564 7.93 3.67 -4.35
N LEU A 565 7.83 2.46 -3.80
CA LEU A 565 8.79 1.37 -3.92
C LEU A 565 8.14 0.29 -4.78
N ALA A 566 8.41 0.31 -6.09
CA ALA A 566 7.79 -0.61 -7.03
C ALA A 566 8.58 -1.92 -7.13
N SER A 567 7.86 -3.04 -7.21
CA SER A 567 8.43 -4.34 -7.59
C SER A 567 8.76 -4.38 -9.10
N ASN A 568 9.07 -5.54 -9.66
CA ASN A 568 9.18 -5.70 -11.12
C ASN A 568 7.84 -5.49 -11.85
N SER A 569 6.72 -5.37 -11.12
CA SER A 569 5.44 -4.93 -11.65
C SER A 569 4.90 -3.72 -10.88
N SER A 570 4.38 -2.74 -11.61
CA SER A 570 3.72 -1.55 -11.05
C SER A 570 2.44 -1.89 -10.29
N ARG A 571 2.00 -3.15 -10.38
CA ARG A 571 0.85 -3.69 -9.64
C ARG A 571 1.14 -3.95 -8.16
N ARG A 572 2.40 -3.98 -7.74
CA ARG A 572 2.79 -4.23 -6.34
C ARG A 572 3.79 -3.16 -5.93
N ILE A 573 3.34 -2.26 -5.06
CA ILE A 573 4.10 -1.09 -4.61
C ILE A 573 4.02 -1.03 -3.08
N ALA A 574 5.16 -0.92 -2.41
CA ALA A 574 5.21 -0.50 -1.02
C ALA A 574 5.41 1.02 -0.94
N PHE A 575 4.90 1.66 0.10
CA PHE A 575 5.09 3.09 0.31
C PHE A 575 4.82 3.45 1.78
N ASN A 576 5.24 4.65 2.17
CA ASN A 576 4.88 5.25 3.45
C ASN A 576 3.97 6.45 3.22
N LEU A 577 3.06 6.70 4.14
CA LEU A 577 2.24 7.91 4.11
C LEU A 577 1.91 8.39 5.53
N PRO A 578 2.25 9.63 5.89
CA PRO A 578 1.83 10.25 7.14
C PRO A 578 0.52 11.03 6.97
N PHE A 579 -0.07 11.49 8.07
CA PHE A 579 -1.14 12.51 8.09
C PHE A 579 -2.45 12.12 7.39
N THR A 580 -2.56 10.89 6.91
CA THR A 580 -3.70 10.36 6.16
C THR A 580 -4.08 9.01 6.71
N GLU A 581 -5.37 8.84 6.98
CA GLU A 581 -5.93 7.54 7.31
C GLU A 581 -6.42 6.85 6.04
N LEU A 582 -5.86 5.68 5.73
CA LEU A 582 -6.12 4.92 4.50
C LEU A 582 -7.06 3.73 4.71
N GLY A 583 -7.78 3.71 5.84
CA GLY A 583 -8.80 2.74 6.23
C GLY A 583 -8.29 1.56 7.06
N GLY A 584 -6.98 1.47 7.29
CA GLY A 584 -6.35 0.43 8.10
C GLY A 584 -6.35 0.68 9.60
N GLY A 585 -6.78 1.86 10.07
CA GLY A 585 -6.87 2.24 11.48
C GLY A 585 -5.72 3.10 12.01
N ASN A 586 -5.00 3.83 11.15
CA ASN A 586 -3.92 4.75 11.51
C ASN A 586 -4.46 6.10 12.05
N PHE A 587 -5.16 6.07 13.18
CA PHE A 587 -5.82 7.26 13.74
C PHE A 587 -4.86 8.25 14.43
N ASP A 588 -3.63 7.83 14.73
CA ASP A 588 -2.60 8.71 15.29
C ASP A 588 -1.84 9.52 14.23
N PHE A 589 -2.09 9.23 12.94
CA PHE A 589 -1.51 9.92 11.79
C PHE A 589 0.01 9.80 11.65
N SER A 590 0.63 8.84 12.35
CA SER A 590 2.05 8.51 12.22
C SER A 590 2.40 8.03 10.82
N TYR A 591 3.70 8.00 10.48
CA TYR A 591 4.16 7.34 9.27
C TYR A 591 3.95 5.83 9.41
N GLU A 592 3.20 5.25 8.48
CA GLU A 592 3.02 3.81 8.42
C GLU A 592 3.41 3.25 7.06
N THR A 593 3.79 1.98 7.06
CA THR A 593 4.10 1.20 5.87
C THR A 593 2.81 0.62 5.28
N TYR A 594 2.60 0.86 3.99
CA TYR A 594 1.45 0.39 3.24
C TYR A 594 1.87 -0.46 2.05
N TYR A 595 0.96 -1.33 1.63
CA TYR A 595 1.07 -2.13 0.43
C TYR A 595 -0.06 -1.77 -0.52
N LEU A 596 0.29 -1.33 -1.72
CA LEU A 596 -0.63 -1.09 -2.83
C LEU A 596 -0.58 -2.28 -3.79
N TYR A 597 -1.76 -2.86 -4.04
CA TYR A 597 -1.98 -3.85 -5.08
C TYR A 597 -2.88 -3.25 -6.17
N THR A 598 -2.51 -3.35 -7.44
CA THR A 598 -3.37 -3.00 -8.57
C THR A 598 -3.86 -4.26 -9.27
N PRO A 599 -5.13 -4.64 -9.06
CA PRO A 599 -5.71 -5.79 -9.72
C PRO A 599 -5.78 -5.61 -11.24
N ALA A 600 -5.82 -6.73 -11.97
CA ALA A 600 -6.10 -6.66 -13.40
C ALA A 600 -7.51 -6.10 -13.61
N SER A 601 -7.69 -5.34 -14.68
CA SER A 601 -9.00 -4.88 -15.13
C SER A 601 -9.12 -5.21 -16.61
N THR A 602 -10.12 -6.01 -16.95
CA THR A 602 -10.43 -6.45 -18.32
C THR A 602 -11.75 -5.85 -18.80
N SER A 603 -12.72 -5.66 -17.89
CA SER A 603 -14.02 -5.09 -18.20
C SER A 603 -14.71 -4.52 -16.96
N THR A 604 -15.68 -3.63 -17.17
CA THR A 604 -16.60 -3.20 -16.10
C THR A 604 -17.87 -4.05 -16.16
N ALA A 605 -18.29 -4.61 -15.03
CA ALA A 605 -19.57 -5.29 -14.89
C ALA A 605 -20.69 -4.29 -14.59
N ALA A 606 -21.83 -4.44 -15.25
CA ALA A 606 -23.11 -3.99 -14.71
C ALA A 606 -23.63 -5.09 -13.77
N ASP A 607 -23.21 -5.06 -12.51
CA ASP A 607 -23.73 -5.93 -11.44
C ASP A 607 -24.23 -5.06 -10.29
N ALA A 608 -25.32 -5.48 -9.65
CA ALA A 608 -25.94 -4.78 -8.52
C ALA A 608 -25.85 -5.70 -7.30
N PRO A 609 -24.67 -5.79 -6.65
CA PRO A 609 -24.49 -6.68 -5.52
C PRO A 609 -25.44 -6.29 -4.38
N THR A 610 -25.97 -7.31 -3.71
CA THR A 610 -26.69 -7.12 -2.45
C THR A 610 -25.73 -7.35 -1.28
N PHE A 611 -25.85 -6.50 -0.26
CA PHE A 611 -25.03 -6.58 0.93
C PHE A 611 -25.85 -7.08 2.13
N ALA A 612 -25.20 -7.82 3.01
CA ALA A 612 -25.80 -8.35 4.21
C ALA A 612 -24.76 -8.51 5.33
N THR A 613 -25.22 -8.62 6.58
CA THR A 613 -24.34 -8.96 7.69
C THR A 613 -23.82 -10.39 7.49
N GLY A 614 -22.52 -10.63 7.59
CA GLY A 614 -21.93 -11.95 7.41
C GLY A 614 -22.29 -12.95 8.53
N ALA A 615 -22.73 -12.45 9.70
CA ALA A 615 -23.15 -13.32 10.81
C ALA A 615 -24.48 -14.03 10.59
N SER A 616 -25.34 -13.50 9.72
CA SER A 616 -26.67 -14.08 9.46
C SER A 616 -27.29 -13.80 8.11
N ASN A 617 -26.52 -13.19 7.20
CA ASN A 617 -26.96 -12.69 5.90
C ASN A 617 -28.22 -11.85 5.99
N ASN A 618 -28.37 -11.07 7.08
CA ASN A 618 -29.45 -10.11 7.20
C ASN A 618 -29.19 -8.94 6.24
N PRO A 619 -30.14 -8.59 5.36
CA PRO A 619 -29.91 -7.55 4.37
C PRO A 619 -29.50 -6.22 5.00
N ILE A 620 -28.50 -5.60 4.40
CA ILE A 620 -28.13 -4.20 4.67
C ILE A 620 -28.89 -3.37 3.63
N ALA A 621 -29.97 -2.71 4.05
CA ALA A 621 -30.84 -1.93 3.17
C ALA A 621 -30.54 -0.43 3.26
N ALA A 622 -30.63 0.28 2.14
CA ALA A 622 -30.36 1.73 2.04
C ALA A 622 -31.39 2.64 2.77
N THR A 623 -32.46 2.08 3.34
CA THR A 623 -33.45 2.83 4.13
C THR A 623 -32.98 2.96 5.59
N PHE A 624 -32.86 4.20 6.06
CA PHE A 624 -32.27 4.61 7.34
C PHE A 624 -32.73 3.78 8.56
N ALA A 625 -31.91 2.77 8.92
CA ALA A 625 -31.84 2.07 10.21
C ALA A 625 -30.84 0.90 10.17
N THR A 626 -30.43 0.45 8.97
CA THR A 626 -29.49 -0.67 8.77
C THR A 626 -28.34 -0.28 7.84
N GLY A 627 -27.10 -0.50 8.25
CA GLY A 627 -25.89 -0.17 7.48
C GLY A 627 -24.77 -1.16 7.80
N ALA A 628 -23.69 -1.15 7.02
CA ALA A 628 -22.47 -1.80 7.46
C ALA A 628 -21.77 -0.94 8.52
N SER A 629 -20.92 -1.52 9.36
CA SER A 629 -20.11 -0.75 10.31
C SER A 629 -18.63 -1.11 10.19
N PRO A 630 -17.70 -0.26 10.64
CA PRO A 630 -16.29 -0.63 10.71
C PRO A 630 -16.09 -1.94 11.48
N GLY A 631 -15.23 -2.82 10.96
CA GLY A 631 -14.98 -4.14 11.53
C GLY A 631 -16.18 -5.10 11.50
N LEU A 632 -17.26 -4.79 10.77
CA LEU A 632 -18.36 -5.72 10.50
C LEU A 632 -17.91 -6.77 9.48
N LEU A 633 -18.16 -8.05 9.78
CA LEU A 633 -18.13 -9.10 8.75
C LEU A 633 -19.34 -8.90 7.85
N THR A 634 -19.11 -8.62 6.57
CA THR A 634 -20.13 -8.29 5.56
C THR A 634 -20.07 -9.28 4.42
N THR A 635 -21.22 -9.64 3.86
CA THR A 635 -21.30 -10.50 2.68
C THR A 635 -21.86 -9.71 1.51
N ALA A 636 -21.17 -9.76 0.37
CA ALA A 636 -21.68 -9.29 -0.91
C ALA A 636 -22.11 -10.50 -1.75
N THR A 637 -23.31 -10.44 -2.33
CA THR A 637 -23.80 -11.47 -3.27
C THR A 637 -23.84 -10.87 -4.68
N LEU A 638 -23.11 -11.47 -5.62
CA LEU A 638 -22.99 -11.00 -7.01
C LEU A 638 -23.96 -11.75 -7.93
N THR A 639 -24.73 -11.02 -8.75
CA THR A 639 -25.73 -11.63 -9.63
C THR A 639 -25.10 -12.12 -10.93
N ALA A 640 -24.10 -11.40 -11.44
CA ALA A 640 -23.48 -11.63 -12.74
C ALA A 640 -22.07 -12.24 -12.66
N ALA A 641 -21.68 -12.77 -11.49
CA ALA A 641 -20.41 -13.48 -11.30
C ALA A 641 -20.37 -14.78 -12.12
N THR A 642 -19.34 -14.92 -12.96
CA THR A 642 -19.18 -16.07 -13.87
C THR A 642 -18.02 -16.99 -13.50
N GLY A 643 -17.23 -16.65 -12.47
CA GLY A 643 -16.01 -17.41 -12.15
C GLY A 643 -15.41 -17.16 -10.77
N LEU A 644 -16.20 -16.74 -9.76
CA LEU A 644 -15.71 -16.59 -8.39
C LEU A 644 -14.98 -17.86 -7.96
N SER A 645 -13.70 -17.72 -7.65
CA SER A 645 -12.84 -18.81 -7.26
C SER A 645 -11.88 -18.34 -6.18
N GLY A 646 -11.45 -19.27 -5.34
CA GLY A 646 -10.64 -18.98 -4.16
C GLY A 646 -11.04 -19.90 -3.03
N THR A 647 -10.06 -20.61 -2.48
CA THR A 647 -10.26 -21.47 -1.31
C THR A 647 -9.28 -21.02 -0.25
N ILE A 648 -9.80 -20.65 0.92
CA ILE A 648 -8.96 -20.36 2.08
C ILE A 648 -8.67 -21.70 2.73
N THR A 649 -7.56 -22.32 2.34
CA THR A 649 -7.16 -23.64 2.86
C THR A 649 -6.54 -23.55 4.26
N ALA A 650 -6.20 -22.34 4.72
CA ALA A 650 -5.57 -22.11 6.02
C ALA A 650 -6.31 -21.01 6.82
N GLN A 651 -7.22 -21.40 7.71
CA GLN A 651 -7.59 -20.56 8.86
C GLN A 651 -6.89 -21.10 10.12
N GLY A 652 -5.59 -20.85 10.21
CA GLY A 652 -4.93 -20.75 11.50
C GLY A 652 -5.08 -19.31 11.97
N ALA A 653 -6.22 -19.01 12.59
CA ALA A 653 -6.47 -17.71 13.19
C ALA A 653 -5.29 -17.34 14.09
N SER A 654 -4.66 -16.20 13.82
CA SER A 654 -3.77 -15.60 14.79
C SER A 654 -3.73 -14.11 14.57
N GLN A 655 -4.00 -13.37 15.65
CA GLN A 655 -3.71 -11.94 15.77
C GLN A 655 -2.22 -11.63 15.49
N THR A 656 -1.38 -12.67 15.39
CA THR A 656 0.01 -12.64 14.96
C THR A 656 0.16 -12.59 13.42
N ARG A 657 -0.61 -11.78 12.69
CA ARG A 657 -0.48 -11.69 11.22
C ARG A 657 -0.65 -10.27 10.71
N SER A 658 -0.02 -10.00 9.58
CA SER A 658 -0.24 -8.80 8.78
C SER A 658 -0.17 -9.24 7.30
N PHE A 659 -1.18 -9.04 6.47
CA PHE A 659 -2.57 -8.75 6.85
C PHE A 659 -3.21 -9.94 7.56
N VAL A 660 -4.15 -9.69 8.48
CA VAL A 660 -4.82 -10.81 9.17
C VAL A 660 -5.64 -11.67 8.20
N LEU A 661 -6.27 -11.03 7.21
CA LEU A 661 -6.96 -11.67 6.08
C LEU A 661 -6.34 -11.25 4.74
N PRO A 662 -6.38 -12.09 3.69
CA PRO A 662 -5.87 -11.72 2.38
C PRO A 662 -6.65 -10.54 1.79
N ILE A 663 -5.94 -9.63 1.12
CA ILE A 663 -6.53 -8.50 0.38
C ILE A 663 -6.76 -8.82 -1.11
N GLU A 664 -6.23 -9.96 -1.56
CA GLU A 664 -6.43 -10.58 -2.85
C GLU A 664 -6.59 -12.09 -2.61
N LEU A 665 -7.63 -12.71 -3.15
CA LEU A 665 -7.88 -14.15 -3.03
C LEU A 665 -8.47 -14.69 -4.33
N GLY A 666 -7.75 -15.58 -5.02
CA GLY A 666 -8.19 -16.15 -6.29
C GLY A 666 -8.57 -15.10 -7.34
N GLY A 667 -7.78 -14.01 -7.43
CA GLY A 667 -8.05 -12.88 -8.33
C GLY A 667 -9.21 -11.97 -7.91
N VAL A 668 -9.80 -12.19 -6.74
CA VAL A 668 -10.84 -11.33 -6.15
C VAL A 668 -10.24 -10.33 -5.17
N SER A 669 -10.67 -9.08 -5.25
CA SER A 669 -10.33 -8.04 -4.25
C SER A 669 -11.54 -7.15 -3.98
N VAL A 670 -11.67 -6.67 -2.74
CA VAL A 670 -12.73 -5.74 -2.34
C VAL A 670 -12.09 -4.51 -1.70
N THR A 671 -12.53 -3.32 -2.10
CA THR A 671 -12.19 -2.07 -1.41
C THR A 671 -13.42 -1.35 -0.92
N VAL A 672 -13.29 -0.66 0.21
CA VAL A 672 -14.29 0.28 0.75
C VAL A 672 -13.58 1.62 0.91
N ASN A 673 -14.02 2.65 0.18
CA ASN A 673 -13.32 3.94 0.08
C ASN A 673 -11.83 3.81 -0.26
N ASN A 674 -11.48 2.89 -1.17
CA ASN A 674 -10.11 2.54 -1.59
C ASN A 674 -9.24 1.81 -0.54
N ALA A 675 -9.74 1.62 0.68
CA ALA A 675 -9.10 0.78 1.68
C ALA A 675 -9.37 -0.70 1.40
N ALA A 676 -8.36 -1.55 1.56
CA ALA A 676 -8.49 -2.98 1.37
C ALA A 676 -9.42 -3.61 2.42
N ALA A 677 -10.47 -4.29 1.96
CA ALA A 677 -11.27 -5.14 2.82
C ALA A 677 -10.69 -6.55 2.85
N GLY A 678 -10.38 -7.04 4.05
CA GLY A 678 -9.85 -8.39 4.23
C GLY A 678 -10.88 -9.45 3.86
N ILE A 679 -10.54 -10.37 2.95
CA ILE A 679 -11.47 -11.40 2.44
C ILE A 679 -11.50 -12.59 3.40
N TYR A 680 -12.67 -12.83 3.99
CA TYR A 680 -12.89 -13.92 4.95
C TYR A 680 -13.26 -15.25 4.27
N SER A 681 -13.99 -15.21 3.16
CA SER A 681 -14.33 -16.40 2.36
C SER A 681 -14.91 -16.03 1.00
N ILE A 682 -14.73 -16.90 0.00
CA ILE A 682 -15.40 -16.84 -1.30
C ILE A 682 -16.22 -18.12 -1.48
N ASN A 683 -17.50 -17.99 -1.79
CA ASN A 683 -18.37 -19.11 -2.12
C ASN A 683 -18.86 -18.96 -3.57
N SER A 684 -18.30 -19.79 -4.45
CA SER A 684 -18.60 -19.78 -5.88
C SER A 684 -20.04 -20.24 -6.19
N THR A 685 -20.60 -21.12 -5.36
CA THR A 685 -21.95 -21.69 -5.57
C THR A 685 -23.03 -20.67 -5.22
N THR A 686 -22.88 -19.97 -4.10
CA THR A 686 -23.81 -18.91 -3.68
C THR A 686 -23.45 -17.55 -4.25
N ARG A 687 -22.34 -17.44 -4.97
CA ARG A 687 -21.77 -16.19 -5.53
C ARG A 687 -21.52 -15.12 -4.47
N GLN A 688 -21.04 -15.56 -3.30
CA GLN A 688 -20.85 -14.70 -2.14
C GLN A 688 -19.38 -14.44 -1.87
N ILE A 689 -19.07 -13.18 -1.55
CA ILE A 689 -17.78 -12.75 -1.01
C ILE A 689 -18.05 -12.23 0.40
N SER A 690 -17.47 -12.89 1.40
CA SER A 690 -17.48 -12.40 2.78
C SER A 690 -16.17 -11.66 3.05
N PHE A 691 -16.27 -10.44 3.54
CA PHE A 691 -15.13 -9.58 3.84
C PHE A 691 -15.37 -8.77 5.12
N VAL A 692 -14.30 -8.28 5.72
CA VAL A 692 -14.38 -7.39 6.88
C VAL A 692 -14.31 -5.95 6.40
N VAL A 693 -15.28 -5.12 6.80
CA VAL A 693 -15.26 -3.69 6.51
C VAL A 693 -14.03 -3.07 7.17
N PRO A 694 -13.19 -2.31 6.44
CA PRO A 694 -11.98 -1.70 6.98
C PRO A 694 -12.27 -0.87 8.23
N ILE A 695 -11.42 -1.00 9.26
CA ILE A 695 -11.69 -0.42 10.58
C ILE A 695 -11.59 1.11 10.61
N GLY A 696 -10.89 1.71 9.65
CA GLY A 696 -10.82 3.17 9.46
C GLY A 696 -11.96 3.77 8.64
N THR A 697 -12.98 2.98 8.26
CA THR A 697 -14.08 3.49 7.44
C THR A 697 -14.95 4.46 8.25
N VAL A 698 -15.23 5.64 7.72
CA VAL A 698 -16.08 6.65 8.37
C VAL A 698 -17.57 6.46 8.03
N ASN A 699 -18.45 6.92 8.92
CA ASN A 699 -19.90 6.91 8.70
C ASN A 699 -20.30 7.72 7.45
N GLY A 700 -21.28 7.22 6.69
CA GLY A 700 -21.75 7.86 5.46
C GLY A 700 -21.88 6.86 4.31
N THR A 701 -22.01 7.36 3.08
CA THR A 701 -21.98 6.49 1.89
C THR A 701 -20.55 6.22 1.49
N ALA A 702 -20.14 4.96 1.50
CA ALA A 702 -18.82 4.52 1.04
C ALA A 702 -18.88 3.95 -0.38
N ASN A 703 -17.86 4.23 -1.17
CA ASN A 703 -17.68 3.60 -2.47
C ASN A 703 -17.11 2.19 -2.26
N VAL A 704 -17.69 1.21 -2.92
CA VAL A 704 -17.20 -0.17 -2.91
C VAL A 704 -16.79 -0.56 -4.31
N VAL A 705 -15.58 -1.09 -4.44
CA VAL A 705 -15.09 -1.68 -5.68
C VAL A 705 -14.80 -3.15 -5.44
N ILE A 706 -15.43 -4.00 -6.25
CA ILE A 706 -15.18 -5.44 -6.27
C ILE A 706 -14.53 -5.77 -7.59
N ASN A 707 -13.31 -6.30 -7.54
CA ASN A 707 -12.73 -6.98 -8.69
C ASN A 707 -13.01 -8.48 -8.57
N ASP A 708 -13.59 -9.06 -9.61
CA ASP A 708 -13.69 -10.50 -9.81
C ASP A 708 -12.90 -10.87 -11.06
N ASN A 709 -11.63 -11.25 -10.89
CA ASN A 709 -10.78 -11.79 -11.97
C ASN A 709 -10.69 -10.88 -13.20
N GLY A 710 -10.60 -9.57 -12.98
CA GLY A 710 -10.56 -8.55 -14.05
C GLY A 710 -11.88 -7.85 -14.30
N LYS A 711 -12.98 -8.38 -13.79
CA LYS A 711 -14.32 -7.79 -13.94
C LYS A 711 -14.60 -6.85 -12.76
N ILE A 712 -14.60 -5.55 -13.03
CA ILE A 712 -14.78 -4.52 -11.99
C ILE A 712 -16.26 -4.19 -11.80
N THR A 713 -16.75 -4.29 -10.57
CA THR A 713 -18.07 -3.80 -10.14
C THR A 713 -17.87 -2.61 -9.21
N ARG A 714 -18.54 -1.49 -9.48
CA ARG A 714 -18.55 -0.30 -8.61
C ARG A 714 -19.95 -0.08 -8.07
N THR A 715 -20.05 0.08 -6.76
CA THR A 715 -21.31 0.27 -6.04
C THR A 715 -21.08 1.12 -4.80
N THR A 716 -22.12 1.33 -3.99
CA THR A 716 -22.01 2.02 -2.71
C THR A 716 -22.52 1.15 -1.56
N LEU A 717 -22.03 1.44 -0.37
CA LEU A 717 -22.42 0.80 0.88
C LEU A 717 -22.62 1.89 1.95
N VAL A 718 -23.76 1.85 2.66
CA VAL A 718 -24.01 2.77 3.76
C VAL A 718 -23.25 2.29 4.99
N ILE A 719 -22.41 3.17 5.55
CA ILE A 719 -21.63 2.96 6.76
C ILE A 719 -22.28 3.69 7.93
N ILE A 720 -22.51 2.98 9.02
CA ILE A 720 -23.04 3.49 10.29
C ILE A 720 -22.08 3.19 11.44
N GLY A 721 -22.29 3.86 12.58
CA GLY A 721 -21.36 3.76 13.71
C GLY A 721 -21.23 2.35 14.29
N ALA A 722 -22.31 1.56 14.27
CA ALA A 722 -22.30 0.15 14.66
C ALA A 722 -23.50 -0.60 14.06
N GLN A 723 -23.33 -1.90 13.83
CA GLN A 723 -24.40 -2.79 13.39
C GLN A 723 -24.23 -4.14 14.11
N PRO A 724 -24.58 -4.24 15.41
CA PRO A 724 -24.44 -5.49 16.12
C PRO A 724 -25.26 -6.59 15.44
N ASP A 725 -24.67 -7.75 15.22
CA ASP A 725 -25.39 -8.94 14.77
C ASP A 725 -24.80 -10.20 15.40
N ILE A 726 -25.63 -11.20 15.64
CA ILE A 726 -25.30 -12.38 16.47
C ILE A 726 -25.05 -13.60 15.59
N PHE A 727 -23.91 -14.26 15.69
CA PHE A 727 -23.69 -15.49 14.92
C PHE A 727 -24.67 -16.60 15.33
N LEU A 728 -25.11 -17.42 14.38
CA LEU A 728 -25.92 -18.61 14.64
C LEU A 728 -25.04 -19.86 14.81
N ASN A 729 -25.56 -20.91 15.43
CA ASN A 729 -24.89 -22.22 15.51
C ASN A 729 -24.78 -22.88 14.13
N SER A 730 -25.76 -22.64 13.26
CA SER A 730 -25.65 -22.94 11.84
C SER A 730 -24.91 -21.78 11.18
N ASP A 731 -23.85 -22.07 10.42
CA ASP A 731 -23.23 -21.07 9.52
C ASP A 731 -24.18 -20.68 8.36
N VAL A 732 -25.40 -21.25 8.34
CA VAL A 732 -26.47 -20.92 7.40
C VAL A 732 -27.30 -19.75 7.95
N PRO A 733 -27.45 -18.68 7.16
CA PRO A 733 -28.39 -17.59 7.39
C PRO A 733 -29.84 -18.04 7.60
N ALA A 734 -30.45 -17.69 8.72
CA ALA A 734 -31.88 -17.89 8.95
C ALA A 734 -32.49 -16.77 9.79
N SER A 735 -33.73 -16.39 9.46
CA SER A 735 -34.59 -15.56 10.31
C SER A 735 -35.07 -16.40 11.50
N GLY A 736 -34.73 -15.96 12.71
CA GLY A 736 -34.77 -16.87 13.85
C GLY A 736 -33.74 -18.01 13.68
N GLY A 737 -33.37 -18.66 14.76
CA GLY A 737 -32.29 -19.65 14.77
C GLY A 737 -31.71 -19.80 16.16
N ARG A 738 -30.70 -20.66 16.32
CA ARG A 738 -30.01 -20.85 17.60
C ARG A 738 -28.80 -19.93 17.65
N ALA A 739 -28.78 -19.02 18.61
CA ALA A 739 -27.64 -18.13 18.81
C ALA A 739 -26.38 -18.94 19.12
N ARG A 740 -25.23 -18.53 18.57
CA ARG A 740 -23.93 -19.09 18.91
C ARG A 740 -23.51 -18.61 20.28
N VAL A 741 -23.93 -19.36 21.30
CA VAL A 741 -23.68 -19.07 22.71
C VAL A 741 -23.05 -20.30 23.38
N ARG A 742 -22.09 -20.08 24.28
CA ARG A 742 -21.46 -21.15 25.06
C ARG A 742 -21.35 -20.77 26.53
N ASN A 743 -21.53 -21.73 27.42
CA ASN A 743 -21.21 -21.57 28.84
C ASN A 743 -19.69 -21.66 29.02
N ILE A 744 -19.09 -20.62 29.59
CA ILE A 744 -17.63 -20.45 29.72
C ILE A 744 -17.11 -20.57 31.16
N ILE A 745 -17.94 -21.02 32.13
CA ILE A 745 -17.49 -21.18 33.52
C ILE A 745 -16.33 -22.18 33.62
N ASN A 746 -16.34 -23.21 32.77
CA ASN A 746 -15.34 -24.26 32.75
C ASN A 746 -14.54 -24.22 31.46
N ARG A 747 -13.34 -24.81 31.49
CA ARG A 747 -12.42 -24.85 30.35
C ARG A 747 -13.06 -25.40 29.07
N VAL A 748 -13.95 -26.39 29.18
CA VAL A 748 -14.69 -26.94 28.04
C VAL A 748 -16.03 -26.23 27.95
N PRO A 749 -16.22 -25.34 26.96
CA PRO A 749 -17.45 -24.59 26.87
C PRO A 749 -18.62 -25.52 26.51
N GLN A 750 -19.73 -25.40 27.23
CA GLN A 750 -20.91 -26.25 26.99
C GLN A 750 -21.93 -25.51 26.11
N PRO A 751 -22.60 -26.19 25.18
CA PRO A 751 -23.73 -25.62 24.45
C PRO A 751 -24.98 -25.54 25.34
N GLU A 752 -26.03 -24.95 24.79
CA GLU A 752 -27.37 -24.94 25.39
C GLU A 752 -27.96 -26.36 25.55
N PRO A 753 -28.94 -26.59 26.44
CA PRO A 753 -29.63 -25.60 27.28
C PRO A 753 -28.82 -25.16 28.51
N PHE A 754 -29.01 -23.92 28.94
CA PHE A 754 -28.25 -23.31 30.05
C PHE A 754 -29.09 -23.23 31.33
N THR A 755 -28.49 -23.45 32.48
CA THR A 755 -29.07 -23.12 33.79
C THR A 755 -28.55 -21.77 34.27
N VAL A 756 -29.28 -21.05 35.14
CA VAL A 756 -28.82 -19.76 35.72
C VAL A 756 -27.63 -19.88 36.66
N THR A 757 -27.37 -21.08 37.16
CA THR A 757 -26.16 -21.43 37.92
C THR A 757 -25.54 -22.70 37.36
N ALA A 758 -24.21 -22.81 37.41
CA ALA A 758 -23.50 -24.00 37.00
C ALA A 758 -22.29 -24.25 37.90
N PHE A 759 -21.86 -25.50 37.98
CA PHE A 759 -20.70 -25.87 38.78
C PHE A 759 -19.42 -25.41 38.09
N GLN A 760 -18.67 -24.52 38.75
CA GLN A 760 -17.26 -24.32 38.46
C GLN A 760 -16.51 -25.57 38.93
N THR A 761 -15.56 -26.06 38.15
CA THR A 761 -14.87 -27.35 38.45
C THR A 761 -13.70 -27.20 39.41
N ARG A 762 -13.13 -26.00 39.57
CA ARG A 762 -11.95 -25.72 40.41
C ARG A 762 -12.02 -24.31 41.01
N PRO A 763 -12.41 -24.14 42.29
CA PRO A 763 -13.00 -25.15 43.19
C PRO A 763 -14.40 -25.60 42.73
N ARG A 764 -14.88 -26.75 43.23
CA ARG A 764 -16.23 -27.26 42.89
C ARG A 764 -17.32 -26.45 43.60
N THR A 765 -17.70 -25.32 43.04
CA THR A 765 -18.68 -24.39 43.62
C THR A 765 -19.80 -24.10 42.62
N LEU A 766 -21.02 -23.95 43.14
CA LEU A 766 -22.15 -23.50 42.33
C LEU A 766 -22.05 -21.98 42.20
N VAL A 767 -21.89 -21.49 40.97
CA VAL A 767 -21.73 -20.05 40.68
C VAL A 767 -22.75 -19.60 39.63
N PRO A 768 -23.06 -18.29 39.53
CA PRO A 768 -23.85 -17.76 38.43
C PRO A 768 -23.27 -18.15 37.07
N THR A 769 -24.13 -18.56 36.15
CA THR A 769 -23.70 -19.00 34.83
C THR A 769 -23.07 -17.85 34.05
N ARG A 770 -21.88 -18.06 33.49
CA ARG A 770 -21.24 -17.11 32.57
C ARG A 770 -21.34 -17.63 31.15
N LEU A 771 -21.91 -16.82 30.26
CA LEU A 771 -22.11 -17.15 28.86
C LEU A 771 -21.25 -16.26 27.98
N ARG A 772 -20.81 -16.81 26.84
CA ARG A 772 -20.16 -16.09 25.74
C ARG A 772 -21.07 -16.13 24.53
N VAL A 773 -21.46 -14.97 24.01
CA VAL A 773 -22.16 -14.82 22.71
C VAL A 773 -21.20 -14.29 21.66
N PHE A 774 -21.21 -14.89 20.46
CA PHE A 774 -20.39 -14.44 19.33
C PHE A 774 -21.17 -13.45 18.46
N ILE A 775 -20.56 -12.32 18.13
CA ILE A 775 -21.21 -11.20 17.43
C ILE A 775 -20.27 -10.51 16.44
N THR A 776 -20.81 -9.62 15.62
CA THR A 776 -20.06 -8.73 14.70
C THR A 776 -20.56 -7.29 14.80
N GLY A 777 -19.87 -6.33 14.16
CA GLY A 777 -20.32 -4.94 14.01
C GLY A 777 -20.31 -4.10 15.29
N VAL A 778 -19.42 -4.42 16.22
CA VAL A 778 -19.25 -3.74 17.52
C VAL A 778 -17.82 -3.22 17.74
N GLN A 779 -17.08 -2.98 16.64
CA GLN A 779 -15.69 -2.54 16.71
C GLN A 779 -15.55 -1.27 17.56
N GLY A 780 -14.56 -1.26 18.47
CA GLY A 780 -14.25 -0.11 19.32
C GLY A 780 -15.26 0.18 20.45
N ALA A 781 -16.32 -0.63 20.61
CA ALA A 781 -17.29 -0.42 21.68
C ALA A 781 -16.73 -0.82 23.06
N PRO A 782 -16.93 0.00 24.11
CA PRO A 782 -16.64 -0.41 25.47
C PRO A 782 -17.75 -1.31 26.03
N THR A 783 -17.45 -2.11 27.05
CA THR A 783 -18.45 -2.96 27.73
C THR A 783 -19.61 -2.18 28.34
N SER A 784 -19.37 -0.92 28.76
CA SER A 784 -20.38 -0.02 29.31
C SER A 784 -21.44 0.42 28.30
N ALA A 785 -21.14 0.36 27.00
CA ALA A 785 -22.06 0.73 25.93
C ALA A 785 -22.98 -0.44 25.51
N VAL A 786 -22.74 -1.65 26.00
CA VAL A 786 -23.42 -2.87 25.56
C VAL A 786 -24.46 -3.34 26.58
N SER A 787 -25.61 -3.78 26.09
CA SER A 787 -26.57 -4.55 26.88
C SER A 787 -27.09 -5.76 26.10
N ILE A 788 -27.49 -6.79 26.83
CA ILE A 788 -28.05 -8.03 26.27
C ILE A 788 -29.46 -8.22 26.82
N ARG A 789 -30.46 -8.27 25.96
CA ARG A 789 -31.84 -8.62 26.33
C ARG A 789 -32.08 -10.10 26.03
N ILE A 790 -32.45 -10.88 27.05
CA ILE A 790 -32.87 -12.28 26.91
C ILE A 790 -34.32 -12.38 27.37
N GLY A 791 -35.23 -12.71 26.45
CA GLY A 791 -36.66 -12.61 26.70
C GLY A 791 -37.04 -11.17 27.09
N THR A 792 -37.49 -10.99 28.32
CA THR A 792 -37.86 -9.67 28.89
C THR A 792 -36.78 -9.07 29.80
N ILE A 793 -35.70 -9.80 30.07
CA ILE A 793 -34.67 -9.38 31.02
C ILE A 793 -33.50 -8.73 30.28
N THR A 794 -33.14 -7.51 30.69
CA THR A 794 -31.95 -6.80 30.21
C THR A 794 -30.77 -7.00 31.16
N ILE A 795 -29.61 -7.35 30.59
CA ILE A 795 -28.33 -7.56 31.25
C ILE A 795 -27.41 -6.41 30.81
N SER A 796 -26.88 -5.64 31.76
CA SER A 796 -26.03 -4.47 31.50
C SER A 796 -25.08 -4.21 32.68
N GLY A 797 -24.23 -3.18 32.55
CA GLY A 797 -23.32 -2.77 33.61
C GLY A 797 -22.34 -3.88 33.98
N ALA A 798 -22.13 -4.09 35.28
CA ALA A 798 -21.17 -5.07 35.80
C ALA A 798 -21.48 -6.54 35.42
N ALA A 799 -22.68 -6.82 34.90
CA ALA A 799 -23.01 -8.15 34.40
C ALA A 799 -22.43 -8.45 33.01
N ILE A 800 -22.03 -7.41 32.25
CA ILE A 800 -21.22 -7.55 31.03
C ILE A 800 -19.76 -7.59 31.46
N LEU A 801 -19.15 -8.77 31.33
CA LEU A 801 -17.84 -9.07 31.88
C LEU A 801 -16.72 -8.65 30.93
N ALA A 802 -16.90 -8.87 29.63
CA ALA A 802 -15.91 -8.55 28.61
C ALA A 802 -16.57 -8.37 27.24
N LEU A 803 -15.99 -7.52 26.41
CA LEU A 803 -16.21 -7.46 24.97
C LEU A 803 -14.83 -7.52 24.32
N THR A 804 -14.56 -8.59 23.57
CA THR A 804 -13.23 -8.86 23.00
C THR A 804 -13.34 -9.29 21.54
N GLN A 805 -12.40 -8.86 20.70
CA GLN A 805 -12.25 -9.44 19.37
C GLN A 805 -11.72 -10.88 19.52
N THR A 806 -12.26 -11.79 18.71
CA THR A 806 -11.73 -13.16 18.64
C THR A 806 -10.53 -13.22 17.70
N ASP A 807 -9.89 -14.38 17.58
CA ASP A 807 -8.79 -14.55 16.63
C ASP A 807 -9.25 -14.46 15.15
N SER A 808 -10.56 -14.49 14.90
CA SER A 808 -11.15 -14.25 13.58
C SER A 808 -11.53 -12.77 13.40
N PRO A 809 -10.92 -12.05 12.45
CA PRO A 809 -11.27 -10.66 12.17
C PRO A 809 -12.75 -10.46 11.89
N GLY A 810 -13.31 -9.36 12.41
CA GLY A 810 -14.72 -9.05 12.31
C GLY A 810 -15.65 -9.89 13.19
N ILE A 811 -15.12 -10.80 14.00
CA ILE A 811 -15.87 -11.59 14.98
C ILE A 811 -15.44 -11.20 16.39
N TYR A 812 -16.40 -10.84 17.24
CA TYR A 812 -16.23 -10.45 18.63
C TYR A 812 -17.00 -11.40 19.54
N ALA A 813 -16.66 -11.39 20.82
CA ALA A 813 -17.29 -12.15 21.87
C ALA A 813 -17.69 -11.22 23.03
N ILE A 814 -18.95 -11.31 23.46
CA ILE A 814 -19.40 -10.72 24.73
C ILE A 814 -19.52 -11.83 25.77
N ASP A 815 -18.82 -11.66 26.89
CA ASP A 815 -18.97 -12.48 28.08
C ASP A 815 -19.90 -11.79 29.07
N PHE A 816 -20.88 -12.51 29.59
CA PHE A 816 -21.85 -11.95 30.52
C PHE A 816 -22.32 -12.98 31.56
N THR A 817 -22.76 -12.48 32.72
CA THR A 817 -23.34 -13.30 33.78
C THR A 817 -24.84 -13.41 33.61
N LEU A 818 -25.38 -14.63 33.67
CA LEU A 818 -26.80 -14.92 33.57
C LEU A 818 -27.51 -14.63 34.90
N PRO A 819 -28.49 -13.71 34.95
CA PRO A 819 -29.22 -13.40 36.18
C PRO A 819 -30.09 -14.57 36.64
N ALA A 820 -30.27 -14.71 37.96
CA ALA A 820 -31.16 -15.72 38.53
C ALA A 820 -32.63 -15.56 38.10
N THR A 821 -33.05 -14.34 37.71
CA THR A 821 -34.39 -14.02 37.22
C THR A 821 -34.75 -14.68 35.88
N LEU A 822 -33.77 -15.22 35.15
CA LEU A 822 -34.00 -15.97 33.92
C LEU A 822 -34.27 -17.47 34.13
N LYS A 823 -34.32 -17.95 35.38
CA LYS A 823 -34.59 -19.35 35.67
C LYS A 823 -35.95 -19.76 35.11
N GLY A 824 -35.99 -20.83 34.32
CA GLY A 824 -37.21 -21.30 33.68
C GLY A 824 -37.71 -20.42 32.53
N ALA A 825 -36.89 -19.49 32.00
CA ALA A 825 -37.28 -18.65 30.87
C ALA A 825 -37.61 -19.47 29.61
N GLY A 826 -37.12 -20.71 29.50
CA GLY A 826 -37.42 -21.60 28.39
C GLY A 826 -36.67 -21.20 27.13
N ASP A 827 -37.34 -21.30 25.98
CA ASP A 827 -36.77 -20.92 24.70
C ASP A 827 -37.14 -19.46 24.38
N VAL A 828 -36.18 -18.55 24.45
CA VAL A 828 -36.43 -17.09 24.39
C VAL A 828 -35.50 -16.39 23.41
N PRO A 829 -35.92 -15.26 22.82
CA PRO A 829 -35.05 -14.46 21.96
C PRO A 829 -33.91 -13.83 22.74
N ILE A 830 -32.76 -13.67 22.09
CA ILE A 830 -31.60 -12.91 22.56
C ILE A 830 -31.31 -11.75 21.59
N VAL A 831 -31.10 -10.57 22.15
CA VAL A 831 -30.83 -9.33 21.41
C VAL A 831 -29.65 -8.62 22.07
N VAL A 832 -28.72 -8.15 21.25
CA VAL A 832 -27.61 -7.30 21.67
C VAL A 832 -27.92 -5.86 21.26
N THR A 833 -27.78 -4.94 22.20
CA THR A 833 -27.96 -3.51 22.00
C THR A 833 -26.64 -2.81 22.31
N LEU A 834 -26.22 -1.92 21.42
CA LEU A 834 -25.09 -1.02 21.61
C LEU A 834 -25.59 0.43 21.63
N THR A 835 -25.22 1.19 22.65
CA THR A 835 -25.54 2.62 22.77
C THR A 835 -24.25 3.43 22.63
N ALA A 836 -24.13 4.19 21.53
CA ALA A 836 -23.02 5.10 21.29
C ALA A 836 -23.53 6.54 21.34
N GLY A 837 -23.16 7.27 22.39
CA GLY A 837 -23.73 8.60 22.66
C GLY A 837 -25.24 8.51 22.86
N THR A 838 -26.00 9.23 22.04
CA THR A 838 -27.48 9.22 22.04
C THR A 838 -28.09 8.20 21.09
N THR A 839 -27.27 7.53 20.26
CA THR A 839 -27.75 6.59 19.24
C THR A 839 -27.69 5.17 19.76
N THR A 840 -28.76 4.39 19.52
CA THR A 840 -28.84 2.99 19.91
C THR A 840 -28.94 2.11 18.67
N PHE A 841 -28.08 1.10 18.61
CA PHE A 841 -28.01 0.09 17.56
C PHE A 841 -28.41 -1.26 18.14
N VAL A 842 -29.25 -2.00 17.44
CA VAL A 842 -29.80 -3.24 17.96
C VAL A 842 -29.60 -4.36 16.96
N SER A 843 -29.20 -5.54 17.44
CA SER A 843 -29.17 -6.75 16.62
C SER A 843 -30.57 -7.13 16.16
N ARG A 844 -30.66 -7.92 15.09
CA ARG A 844 -31.92 -8.20 14.37
C ARG A 844 -33.18 -8.32 15.27
N GLN A 845 -34.12 -7.40 15.08
CA GLN A 845 -35.48 -7.40 15.66
C GLN A 845 -36.44 -6.72 14.68
N ASN A 846 -37.67 -7.24 14.52
CA ASN A 846 -38.63 -6.68 13.54
C ASN A 846 -39.26 -5.38 14.06
N THR A 847 -39.44 -5.26 15.37
CA THR A 847 -39.86 -4.06 16.14
C THR A 847 -39.50 -4.29 17.62
N ASP A 848 -39.57 -3.26 18.47
CA ASP A 848 -39.31 -3.39 19.93
C ASP A 848 -40.19 -4.44 20.64
N THR A 849 -41.32 -4.82 20.00
CA THR A 849 -42.31 -5.77 20.51
C THR A 849 -42.35 -7.11 19.75
N ASN A 850 -41.76 -7.23 18.54
CA ASN A 850 -41.86 -8.43 17.71
C ASN A 850 -40.47 -9.06 17.44
N LEU A 851 -40.07 -9.98 18.31
CA LEU A 851 -38.77 -10.65 18.32
C LEU A 851 -38.69 -11.91 17.43
N THR A 852 -39.50 -11.99 16.37
CA THR A 852 -39.63 -13.19 15.53
C THR A 852 -38.35 -13.52 14.75
N ILE A 853 -37.55 -12.52 14.39
CA ILE A 853 -36.29 -12.72 13.64
C ILE A 853 -35.06 -12.82 14.54
N ALA A 854 -35.19 -12.51 15.83
CA ALA A 854 -34.09 -12.57 16.79
C ALA A 854 -33.62 -14.02 16.99
N PRO A 855 -32.31 -14.27 17.07
CA PRO A 855 -31.80 -15.56 17.49
C PRO A 855 -32.36 -15.96 18.85
N ARG A 856 -32.45 -17.26 19.10
CA ARG A 856 -33.00 -17.82 20.33
C ARG A 856 -31.94 -18.53 21.15
N ILE A 857 -32.15 -18.56 22.45
CA ILE A 857 -31.35 -19.26 23.44
C ILE A 857 -32.29 -20.01 24.39
N ARG A 858 -31.91 -21.24 24.79
CA ARG A 858 -32.69 -22.02 25.77
C ARG A 858 -32.10 -21.98 27.17
N ILE A 859 -32.92 -21.56 28.13
CA ILE A 859 -32.59 -21.48 29.56
C ILE A 859 -33.57 -22.34 30.37
N LEU A 860 -33.03 -23.18 31.26
CA LEU A 860 -33.78 -24.11 32.13
C LEU A 860 -34.25 -23.47 33.44
#